data_AF-A0A954GL63-F1
#
_entry.id   AF-A0A954GL63-F1
#
_cell.length_a   1.000
_cell.length_b   1.000
_cell.length_c   1.000
_cell.angle_alpha   90.00
_cell.angle_beta   90.00
_cell.angle_gamma   90.00
#
_symmetry.space_group_name_H-M   'P 1'
#
loop_
_entity.id
_entity.type
_entity.pdbx_description
1 polymer ?
#
loop_
_entity_poly.entity_id
_entity_poly.type
_entity_poly.pdbx_seq_one_letter_code
_entity_poly.pdbx_strand_id
1 'polypeptide(L)'
;MYRCPIWIPAVLSIWFSSTICVAAPPNVLLIISDDQAWGDYGFMGHPHIETPHLDRLAAESLTFTRGYVPDSLCRPSLATIVTGLYPHQHGIVGNDPPVPQALAELPKAQQRQSPLYLQARLEYLHHIDRVPTIAGMLGEELGYLSHQSGKWWEGHYRRGGFTHGMTHGDRTRGGRHGDDGLTIGREGLQPVFDFIELAQTENRPFFAYYAPFMPHTPHNPPERLLDKYRDKTPHLPVAKYWAMCEWFDETVGELLSHLDEQGLTDDTLVLYVTDNGWINDTEASKYAPRSKRSQYDGGIRTPIMVRWPGHVEPHIDREHLASSVDLVPTILAATGLEPTDEMQGINLLDAEAVADRKAIYGEILEHDIVDMNDPVSSLRYRWIIDGQWKLIVPWAGLEPDAKTELFRITQDNDELRDAAADYPQVVEELTAKLNAWWNPAADPNQVSDTRTPTPDTRPPNIVFFLSDDQRADFLSCAGHPIVQTPFLDDLAQRGVRFENAFVTTAICAASRATLFTGLWERSHKFTFGTPPIAEDIIQQSYPVRLREAGFRTGFVGKFGVQVPKGAERQMFDVFEPLNRNPYFKKQPDGTMRHLTDIIGDSAIDFIRECDGSKPFCLSVSFNAAHAEDSDKENHYPWPPSEAGFYENMTIPPPLVETEHWRTLPSFLQHSMHRDRWFWRWDTPEKYQHNSKAYFRMITGLDRNIGRVLNEVARKGFDDNTVIIFMGDNGYYQGSRGFAGKWSHFDESLRVPLIFFDPRLPDARRGRVDSQMVLNVDVPATIVSLATGEVSTSYQGRDLTPLLIGNSLTTEWRTDFFCEHLFDHPDIPKWEGVRDQRYMYARYFENLPEGEFLHDLEADPLELTNLVNDPAYAETLEVMRQRCDSLRDELGGEYSKERFPSHERN
;
A
#
# COMPACT_ATOMS: atom_id res chain seq x y z
N MET A 1 42.13 12.81 79.86
CA MET A 1 42.42 14.24 79.59
C MET A 1 41.82 14.61 78.25
N TYR A 2 40.95 15.62 78.25
CA TYR A 2 40.10 16.07 77.16
C TYR A 2 40.84 16.31 75.82
N ARG A 3 40.26 15.88 74.70
CA ARG A 3 40.54 16.44 73.37
C ARG A 3 39.25 16.64 72.58
N CYS A 4 39.03 17.91 72.22
CA CYS A 4 37.86 18.51 71.59
C CYS A 4 37.94 18.36 70.06
N PRO A 5 36.83 18.16 69.32
CA PRO A 5 36.85 18.06 67.86
C PRO A 5 36.79 19.45 67.21
N ILE A 6 37.64 19.64 66.20
CA ILE A 6 37.75 20.87 65.39
C ILE A 6 36.79 20.78 64.21
N TRP A 7 35.98 21.82 64.03
CA TRP A 7 35.13 22.09 62.87
C TRP A 7 35.92 22.89 61.81
N ILE A 8 35.78 22.55 60.54
CA ILE A 8 36.19 23.37 59.38
C ILE A 8 34.95 23.56 58.48
N PRO A 9 34.60 24.79 58.07
CA PRO A 9 33.37 25.06 57.32
C PRO A 9 33.54 24.80 55.82
N ALA A 10 32.51 24.20 55.21
CA ALA A 10 32.39 24.02 53.76
C ALA A 10 31.87 25.32 53.10
N VAL A 11 32.55 25.75 52.05
CA VAL A 11 32.16 26.88 51.19
C VAL A 11 31.09 26.38 50.21
N LEU A 12 29.89 26.98 50.25
CA LEU A 12 28.87 26.81 49.23
C LEU A 12 29.24 27.62 47.97
N SER A 13 29.39 26.93 46.85
CA SER A 13 29.35 27.53 45.51
C SER A 13 27.99 27.23 44.88
N ILE A 14 27.16 28.26 44.74
CA ILE A 14 25.86 28.20 44.07
C ILE A 14 26.13 28.27 42.55
N TRP A 15 25.85 27.18 41.85
CA TRP A 15 25.74 27.18 40.39
C TRP A 15 24.28 27.50 40.03
N PHE A 16 24.05 28.65 39.40
CA PHE A 16 22.79 28.92 38.71
C PHE A 16 22.77 28.06 37.44
N SER A 17 22.00 26.96 37.43
CA SER A 17 21.58 26.35 36.18
C SER A 17 20.53 27.24 35.55
N SER A 18 20.93 28.00 34.53
CA SER A 18 19.99 28.61 33.59
C SER A 18 19.36 27.49 32.78
N THR A 19 18.16 27.04 33.18
CA THR A 19 17.31 26.22 32.31
C THR A 19 16.95 27.09 31.12
N ILE A 20 17.53 26.79 29.95
CA ILE A 20 17.07 27.34 28.68
C ILE A 20 15.67 26.75 28.47
N CYS A 21 14.65 27.55 28.75
CA CYS A 21 13.27 27.22 28.43
C CYS A 21 13.16 27.37 26.91
N VAL A 22 13.25 26.27 26.17
CA VAL A 22 12.90 26.27 24.74
C VAL A 22 11.42 26.64 24.67
N ALA A 23 11.07 27.70 23.94
CA ALA A 23 9.68 28.11 23.79
C ALA A 23 8.88 26.96 23.14
N ALA A 24 7.67 26.71 23.62
CA ALA A 24 6.81 25.68 23.04
C ALA A 24 6.44 26.07 21.59
N PRO A 25 6.41 25.12 20.65
CA PRO A 25 6.04 25.41 19.27
C PRO A 25 4.55 25.77 19.17
N PRO A 26 4.13 26.64 18.22
CA PRO A 26 2.76 27.14 18.15
C PRO A 26 1.78 26.07 17.66
N ASN A 27 0.50 26.20 18.02
CA ASN A 27 -0.55 25.49 17.29
C ASN A 27 -0.65 26.05 15.86
N VAL A 28 -1.16 25.25 14.93
CA VAL A 28 -1.29 25.64 13.52
C VAL A 28 -2.72 25.38 13.04
N LEU A 29 -3.37 26.41 12.52
CA LEU A 29 -4.67 26.32 11.85
C LEU A 29 -4.52 26.75 10.39
N LEU A 30 -4.73 25.82 9.47
CA LEU A 30 -4.72 26.06 8.03
C LEU A 30 -6.15 26.07 7.49
N ILE A 31 -6.60 27.24 7.04
CA ILE A 31 -7.93 27.48 6.48
C ILE A 31 -7.81 27.50 4.95
N ILE A 32 -8.56 26.62 4.29
CA ILE A 32 -8.57 26.50 2.83
C ILE A 32 -9.99 26.73 2.31
N SER A 33 -10.15 27.78 1.52
CA SER A 33 -11.40 28.01 0.78
C SER A 33 -11.40 27.24 -0.54
N ASP A 34 -12.59 26.89 -1.02
CA ASP A 34 -12.79 26.16 -2.27
C ASP A 34 -13.56 26.98 -3.30
N ASP A 35 -13.07 27.06 -4.54
CA ASP A 35 -13.79 27.76 -5.61
C ASP A 35 -14.12 29.22 -5.27
N GLN A 36 -13.18 29.97 -4.66
CA GLN A 36 -13.38 31.39 -4.34
C GLN A 36 -12.48 32.29 -5.19
N ALA A 37 -13.05 33.31 -5.84
CA ALA A 37 -12.25 34.25 -6.63
C ALA A 37 -11.38 35.13 -5.73
N TRP A 38 -10.19 35.50 -6.21
CA TRP A 38 -9.28 36.41 -5.50
C TRP A 38 -9.89 37.78 -5.15
N GLY A 39 -10.92 38.20 -5.89
CA GLY A 39 -11.61 39.47 -5.68
C GLY A 39 -12.84 39.37 -4.78
N ASP A 40 -13.25 38.18 -4.34
CA ASP A 40 -14.53 37.94 -3.65
C ASP A 40 -14.43 38.11 -2.13
N TYR A 41 -13.87 39.25 -1.71
CA TYR A 41 -13.66 39.61 -0.32
C TYR A 41 -13.93 41.10 -0.08
N GLY A 42 -14.41 41.45 1.11
CA GLY A 42 -14.60 42.84 1.53
C GLY A 42 -13.27 43.63 1.54
N PHE A 43 -12.21 43.07 2.14
CA PHE A 43 -10.87 43.71 2.18
C PHE A 43 -10.20 43.84 0.81
N MET A 44 -10.64 43.06 -0.18
CA MET A 44 -10.22 43.18 -1.59
C MET A 44 -11.05 44.20 -2.37
N GLY A 45 -12.07 44.79 -1.75
CA GLY A 45 -12.89 45.85 -2.31
C GLY A 45 -14.09 45.35 -3.12
N HIS A 46 -14.56 44.11 -2.91
CA HIS A 46 -15.73 43.60 -3.60
C HIS A 46 -16.96 44.49 -3.31
N PRO A 47 -17.76 44.89 -4.32
CA PRO A 47 -18.84 45.86 -4.13
C PRO A 47 -20.07 45.34 -3.38
N HIS A 48 -20.22 44.01 -3.29
CA HIS A 48 -21.46 43.36 -2.82
C HIS A 48 -21.29 42.28 -1.74
N ILE A 49 -20.40 41.30 -1.96
CA ILE A 49 -19.99 40.28 -0.98
C ILE A 49 -19.53 40.92 0.33
N GLU A 50 -20.05 40.39 1.43
CA GLU A 50 -19.71 40.77 2.80
C GLU A 50 -18.98 39.59 3.46
N THR A 51 -17.72 39.80 3.87
CA THR A 51 -16.88 38.78 4.53
C THR A 51 -16.25 39.33 5.81
N PRO A 52 -17.05 39.79 6.80
CA PRO A 52 -16.54 40.49 7.97
C PRO A 52 -15.50 39.70 8.78
N HIS A 53 -15.56 38.36 8.78
CA HIS A 53 -14.63 37.54 9.54
C HIS A 53 -13.28 37.37 8.84
N LEU A 54 -13.28 37.16 7.53
CA LEU A 54 -12.08 37.18 6.69
C LEU A 54 -11.49 38.60 6.58
N ASP A 55 -12.32 39.65 6.62
CA ASP A 55 -11.85 41.04 6.68
C ASP A 55 -11.12 41.31 8.00
N ARG A 56 -11.64 40.79 9.12
CA ARG A 56 -10.94 40.81 10.43
C ARG A 56 -9.64 40.01 10.35
N LEU A 57 -9.68 38.78 9.82
CA LEU A 57 -8.49 37.95 9.67
C LEU A 57 -7.42 38.67 8.85
N ALA A 58 -7.78 39.25 7.71
CA ALA A 58 -6.86 39.99 6.85
C ALA A 58 -6.24 41.21 7.55
N ALA A 59 -7.03 41.96 8.34
CA ALA A 59 -6.56 43.10 9.11
C ALA A 59 -5.60 42.72 10.26
N GLU A 60 -5.71 41.49 10.76
CA GLU A 60 -4.86 40.92 11.81
C GLU A 60 -3.69 40.07 11.26
N SER A 61 -3.59 39.93 9.93
CA SER A 61 -2.57 39.10 9.27
C SER A 61 -1.55 39.93 8.49
N LEU A 62 -0.39 39.33 8.22
CA LEU A 62 0.35 39.61 6.99
C LEU A 62 -0.44 39.05 5.80
N THR A 63 -1.05 39.93 5.01
CA THR A 63 -1.96 39.54 3.92
C THR A 63 -1.36 39.88 2.56
N PHE A 64 -1.00 38.87 1.79
CA PHE A 64 -0.53 39.01 0.41
C PHE A 64 -1.72 39.02 -0.55
N THR A 65 -2.01 40.18 -1.14
CA THR A 65 -3.07 40.32 -2.18
C THR A 65 -2.62 39.83 -3.56
N ARG A 66 -1.34 39.48 -3.68
CA ARG A 66 -0.70 38.87 -4.85
C ARG A 66 -0.19 37.46 -4.49
N GLY A 67 -1.06 36.67 -3.87
CA GLY A 67 -0.86 35.24 -3.65
C GLY A 67 -1.35 34.40 -4.83
N TYR A 68 -0.75 33.24 -5.04
CA TYR A 68 -1.07 32.36 -6.17
C TYR A 68 -0.92 30.87 -5.83
N VAL A 69 -1.82 30.03 -6.35
CA VAL A 69 -1.63 28.58 -6.37
C VAL A 69 -0.88 28.17 -7.64
N PRO A 70 0.10 27.24 -7.59
CA PRO A 70 0.83 26.81 -8.77
C PRO A 70 -0.06 26.22 -9.87
N ASP A 71 -1.10 25.49 -9.48
CA ASP A 71 -2.08 24.86 -10.36
C ASP A 71 -3.52 25.19 -9.89
N SER A 72 -4.45 25.37 -10.83
CA SER A 72 -5.85 25.76 -10.55
C SER A 72 -6.85 24.60 -10.58
N LEU A 73 -6.36 23.37 -10.47
CA LEU A 73 -7.10 22.15 -10.22
C LEU A 73 -6.98 21.77 -8.74
N CYS A 74 -8.11 21.39 -8.16
CA CYS A 74 -8.25 21.14 -6.73
C CYS A 74 -7.24 20.10 -6.19
N ARG A 75 -7.16 18.89 -6.75
CA ARG A 75 -6.32 17.83 -6.16
C ARG A 75 -4.82 18.16 -6.19
N PRO A 76 -4.22 18.58 -7.33
CA PRO A 76 -2.83 19.04 -7.36
C PRO A 76 -2.56 20.20 -6.40
N SER A 77 -3.43 21.21 -6.38
CA SER A 77 -3.26 22.38 -5.50
C SER A 77 -3.29 22.00 -4.01
N LEU A 78 -4.23 21.15 -3.59
CA LEU A 78 -4.30 20.66 -2.21
C LEU A 78 -3.06 19.83 -1.84
N ALA A 79 -2.53 19.01 -2.76
CA ALA A 79 -1.29 18.28 -2.57
C ALA A 79 -0.10 19.23 -2.39
N THR A 80 0.01 20.29 -3.20
CA THR A 80 1.02 21.34 -3.01
C THR A 80 0.91 22.01 -1.63
N ILE A 81 -0.31 22.35 -1.19
CA ILE A 81 -0.55 23.00 0.10
C ILE A 81 -0.07 22.16 1.29
N VAL A 82 -0.16 20.82 1.21
CA VAL A 82 0.25 19.93 2.30
C VAL A 82 1.69 19.41 2.19
N THR A 83 2.33 19.51 1.03
CA THR A 83 3.69 19.01 0.78
C THR A 83 4.74 20.11 0.64
N GLY A 84 4.36 21.33 0.24
CA GLY A 84 5.32 22.37 -0.11
C GLY A 84 6.06 22.10 -1.44
N LEU A 85 5.56 21.15 -2.24
CA LEU A 85 6.13 20.74 -3.51
C LEU A 85 5.21 21.13 -4.67
N TYR A 86 5.78 21.42 -5.83
CA TYR A 86 5.04 21.64 -7.07
C TYR A 86 4.40 20.34 -7.58
N PRO A 87 3.32 20.42 -8.39
CA PRO A 87 2.68 19.23 -8.95
C PRO A 87 3.59 18.24 -9.68
N HIS A 88 4.52 18.72 -10.50
CA HIS A 88 5.50 17.87 -11.15
C HIS A 88 6.49 17.20 -10.18
N GLN A 89 6.73 17.77 -9.00
CA GLN A 89 7.62 17.19 -7.98
C GLN A 89 6.91 16.08 -7.18
N HIS A 90 5.66 16.30 -6.77
CA HIS A 90 4.90 15.31 -6.00
C HIS A 90 4.16 14.28 -6.87
N GLY A 91 4.07 14.47 -8.18
CA GLY A 91 3.48 13.53 -9.14
C GLY A 91 1.94 13.42 -9.11
N ILE A 92 1.27 14.06 -8.15
CA ILE A 92 -0.19 14.24 -8.14
C ILE A 92 -0.60 15.30 -9.19
N VAL A 93 -0.69 14.90 -10.45
CA VAL A 93 -0.87 15.77 -11.62
C VAL A 93 -2.28 15.79 -12.23
N GLY A 94 -3.29 15.35 -11.48
CA GLY A 94 -4.69 15.38 -11.91
C GLY A 94 -5.64 14.75 -10.87
N ASN A 95 -6.95 14.75 -11.13
CA ASN A 95 -7.95 14.30 -10.15
C ASN A 95 -8.12 12.77 -10.09
N ASP A 96 -8.24 12.11 -11.24
CA ASP A 96 -8.47 10.67 -11.36
C ASP A 96 -7.42 10.03 -12.30
N PRO A 97 -7.04 8.75 -12.05
CA PRO A 97 -6.10 8.02 -12.92
C PRO A 97 -6.71 7.73 -14.31
N PRO A 98 -5.86 7.44 -15.31
CA PRO A 98 -6.34 7.01 -16.62
C PRO A 98 -7.19 5.74 -16.50
N VAL A 99 -8.26 5.66 -17.29
CA VAL A 99 -9.11 4.46 -17.32
C VAL A 99 -8.34 3.32 -17.97
N PRO A 100 -8.17 2.15 -17.30
CA PRO A 100 -7.53 1.00 -17.90
C PRO A 100 -8.20 0.62 -19.23
N GLN A 101 -7.40 0.32 -20.27
CA GLN A 101 -7.90 0.08 -21.63
C GLN A 101 -8.98 -1.02 -21.68
N ALA A 102 -8.86 -2.05 -20.84
CA ALA A 102 -9.85 -3.12 -20.71
C ALA A 102 -11.26 -2.63 -20.30
N LEU A 103 -11.37 -1.43 -19.74
CA LEU A 103 -12.61 -0.83 -19.28
C LEU A 103 -13.12 0.29 -20.18
N ALA A 104 -12.40 0.66 -21.25
CA ALA A 104 -12.67 1.86 -22.06
C ALA A 104 -14.10 1.89 -22.63
N GLU A 105 -14.63 0.75 -23.04
CA GLU A 105 -15.97 0.61 -23.63
C GLU A 105 -17.10 0.51 -22.58
N LEU A 106 -16.76 0.41 -21.28
CA LEU A 106 -17.75 0.32 -20.21
C LEU A 106 -18.30 1.70 -19.80
N PRO A 107 -19.54 1.79 -19.29
CA PRO A 107 -20.03 3.02 -18.68
C PRO A 107 -19.15 3.47 -17.50
N LYS A 108 -18.93 4.79 -17.33
CA LYS A 108 -18.08 5.35 -16.25
C LYS A 108 -18.38 4.82 -14.85
N ALA A 109 -19.65 4.55 -14.53
CA ALA A 109 -20.04 3.99 -13.24
C ALA A 109 -19.46 2.58 -13.03
N GLN A 110 -19.47 1.74 -14.08
CA GLN A 110 -18.91 0.39 -14.05
C GLN A 110 -17.38 0.44 -14.07
N GLN A 111 -16.79 1.34 -14.86
CA GLN A 111 -15.34 1.59 -14.84
C GLN A 111 -14.87 1.87 -13.42
N ARG A 112 -15.49 2.84 -12.74
CA ARG A 112 -15.11 3.30 -11.40
C ARG A 112 -15.31 2.28 -10.27
N GLN A 113 -16.14 1.26 -10.50
CA GLN A 113 -16.38 0.16 -9.57
C GLN A 113 -15.52 -1.08 -9.89
N SER A 114 -14.87 -1.10 -11.06
CA SER A 114 -14.03 -2.22 -11.47
C SER A 114 -12.80 -2.32 -10.56
N PRO A 115 -12.44 -3.54 -10.10
CA PRO A 115 -11.20 -3.77 -9.36
C PRO A 115 -9.97 -3.19 -10.06
N LEU A 116 -9.90 -3.24 -11.40
CA LEU A 116 -8.77 -2.68 -12.16
C LEU A 116 -8.66 -1.15 -12.03
N TYR A 117 -9.79 -0.43 -12.03
CA TYR A 117 -9.76 1.02 -11.84
C TYR A 117 -9.49 1.40 -10.38
N LEU A 118 -10.03 0.62 -9.44
CA LEU A 118 -9.74 0.83 -8.01
C LEU A 118 -8.26 0.61 -7.72
N GLN A 119 -7.63 -0.39 -8.37
CA GLN A 119 -6.18 -0.62 -8.30
C GLN A 119 -5.39 0.55 -8.88
N ALA A 120 -5.67 0.99 -10.12
CA ALA A 120 -5.00 2.15 -10.71
C ALA A 120 -5.15 3.41 -9.85
N ARG A 121 -6.28 3.57 -9.14
CA ARG A 121 -6.45 4.63 -8.17
C ARG A 121 -5.55 4.45 -6.95
N LEU A 122 -5.47 3.25 -6.38
CA LEU A 122 -4.58 2.98 -5.24
C LEU A 122 -3.11 3.25 -5.61
N GLU A 123 -2.68 2.85 -6.80
CA GLU A 123 -1.35 3.16 -7.33
C GLU A 123 -1.14 4.68 -7.40
N TYR A 124 -2.13 5.42 -7.91
CA TYR A 124 -2.03 6.86 -7.97
C TYR A 124 -2.06 7.54 -6.59
N LEU A 125 -2.74 6.95 -5.59
CA LEU A 125 -2.69 7.44 -4.21
C LEU A 125 -1.27 7.34 -3.63
N HIS A 126 -0.45 6.39 -4.09
CA HIS A 126 0.89 6.16 -3.54
C HIS A 126 1.87 7.31 -3.79
N HIS A 127 1.54 8.25 -4.67
CA HIS A 127 2.34 9.46 -4.86
C HIS A 127 2.45 10.30 -3.56
N ILE A 128 1.39 10.37 -2.75
CA ILE A 128 1.45 11.12 -1.49
C ILE A 128 2.38 10.44 -0.49
N ASP A 129 2.45 9.10 -0.50
CA ASP A 129 3.23 8.30 0.45
C ASP A 129 4.75 8.47 0.24
N ARG A 130 5.17 9.01 -0.93
CA ARG A 130 6.57 9.17 -1.34
C ARG A 130 7.16 10.55 -0.99
N VAL A 131 6.33 11.49 -0.55
CA VAL A 131 6.74 12.88 -0.31
C VAL A 131 6.46 13.30 1.14
N PRO A 132 7.29 14.19 1.72
CA PRO A 132 6.98 14.76 3.03
C PRO A 132 5.63 15.48 2.99
N THR A 133 4.83 15.27 4.03
CA THR A 133 3.61 16.04 4.29
C THR A 133 3.76 16.79 5.60
N ILE A 134 3.21 17.99 5.69
CA ILE A 134 3.37 18.85 6.87
C ILE A 134 2.82 18.18 8.14
N ALA A 135 1.69 17.46 8.06
CA ALA A 135 1.14 16.76 9.22
C ALA A 135 2.05 15.60 9.68
N GLY A 136 2.64 14.87 8.74
CA GLY A 136 3.65 13.84 9.03
C GLY A 136 4.88 14.42 9.70
N MET A 137 5.47 15.47 9.13
CA MET A 137 6.67 16.12 9.69
C MET A 137 6.43 16.67 11.10
N LEU A 138 5.31 17.37 11.33
CA LEU A 138 4.97 17.90 12.66
C LEU A 138 4.68 16.77 13.67
N GLY A 139 4.03 15.70 13.22
CA GLY A 139 3.70 14.55 14.06
C GLY A 139 4.94 13.75 14.48
N GLU A 140 5.84 13.48 13.55
CA GLU A 140 7.05 12.67 13.75
C GLU A 140 8.13 13.42 14.53
N GLU A 141 8.41 14.68 14.17
CA GLU A 141 9.54 15.43 14.74
C GLU A 141 9.16 16.16 16.04
N LEU A 142 7.92 16.65 16.14
CA LEU A 142 7.47 17.51 17.23
C LEU A 142 6.30 16.94 18.04
N GLY A 143 5.80 15.76 17.67
CA GLY A 143 4.72 15.10 18.41
C GLY A 143 3.37 15.83 18.31
N TYR A 144 3.10 16.56 17.23
CA TYR A 144 1.81 17.22 17.03
C TYR A 144 0.66 16.21 16.96
N LEU A 145 -0.51 16.63 17.43
CA LEU A 145 -1.77 16.07 16.97
C LEU A 145 -2.18 16.80 15.69
N SER A 146 -2.77 16.09 14.73
CA SER A 146 -3.17 16.70 13.46
C SER A 146 -4.55 16.21 13.03
N HIS A 147 -5.40 17.12 12.55
CA HIS A 147 -6.76 16.83 12.15
C HIS A 147 -7.06 17.27 10.73
N GLN A 148 -7.53 16.34 9.91
CA GLN A 148 -8.05 16.62 8.57
C GLN A 148 -9.58 16.76 8.59
N SER A 149 -10.08 17.91 8.16
CA SER A 149 -11.50 18.15 7.91
C SER A 149 -11.72 18.76 6.52
N GLY A 150 -12.85 18.43 5.89
CA GLY A 150 -13.16 18.93 4.55
C GLY A 150 -12.59 18.07 3.42
N LYS A 151 -12.14 18.72 2.34
CA LYS A 151 -11.59 18.07 1.16
C LYS A 151 -10.27 17.37 1.44
N TRP A 152 -10.20 16.12 1.01
CA TRP A 152 -8.98 15.32 0.99
C TRP A 152 -9.09 14.23 -0.06
N TRP A 153 -8.16 14.21 -1.02
CA TRP A 153 -8.22 13.29 -2.17
C TRP A 153 -7.40 12.02 -1.98
N GLU A 154 -6.42 12.06 -1.08
CA GLU A 154 -5.37 11.04 -0.98
C GLU A 154 -5.79 9.86 -0.09
N GLY A 155 -7.02 9.36 -0.30
CA GLY A 155 -7.55 8.20 0.40
C GLY A 155 -7.90 8.50 1.87
N HIS A 156 -7.53 7.60 2.78
CA HIS A 156 -7.75 7.80 4.20
C HIS A 156 -6.84 8.94 4.71
N TYR A 157 -7.33 9.81 5.61
CA TYR A 157 -6.57 10.97 6.09
C TYR A 157 -5.16 10.62 6.59
N ARG A 158 -4.98 9.44 7.19
CA ARG A 158 -3.66 8.98 7.69
C ARG A 158 -2.54 8.92 6.64
N ARG A 159 -2.86 8.76 5.34
CA ARG A 159 -1.84 8.81 4.28
C ARG A 159 -1.16 10.17 4.18
N GLY A 160 -1.87 11.23 4.58
CA GLY A 160 -1.31 12.58 4.68
C GLY A 160 -0.58 12.86 5.99
N GLY A 161 -0.33 11.85 6.84
CA GLY A 161 0.29 12.02 8.16
C GLY A 161 -0.64 12.56 9.25
N PHE A 162 -1.95 12.66 8.98
CA PHE A 162 -2.91 13.18 9.97
C PHE A 162 -3.22 12.14 11.07
N THR A 163 -3.18 12.54 12.34
CA THR A 163 -3.50 11.64 13.47
C THR A 163 -5.01 11.41 13.61
N HIS A 164 -5.81 12.41 13.26
CA HIS A 164 -7.26 12.41 13.26
C HIS A 164 -7.79 12.94 11.92
N GLY A 165 -9.02 12.59 11.56
CA GLY A 165 -9.65 13.20 10.40
C GLY A 165 -11.00 12.59 10.06
N MET A 166 -11.68 13.23 9.11
CA MET A 166 -13.03 12.86 8.70
C MET A 166 -13.03 11.96 7.47
N THR A 167 -12.03 12.05 6.59
CA THR A 167 -12.02 11.31 5.32
C THR A 167 -11.58 9.86 5.49
N HIS A 168 -12.46 8.91 5.16
CA HIS A 168 -12.17 7.48 5.25
C HIS A 168 -11.58 6.88 3.95
N GLY A 169 -11.73 7.54 2.81
CA GLY A 169 -11.13 7.18 1.51
C GLY A 169 -11.78 6.00 0.77
N ASP A 170 -12.88 5.45 1.27
CA ASP A 170 -13.46 4.18 0.82
C ASP A 170 -14.47 4.38 -0.31
N ARG A 171 -14.05 4.04 -1.53
CA ARG A 171 -14.86 4.14 -2.76
C ARG A 171 -16.14 3.30 -2.73
N THR A 172 -16.16 2.18 -2.01
CA THR A 172 -17.37 1.34 -1.90
C THR A 172 -18.47 2.03 -1.10
N ARG A 173 -18.09 2.98 -0.24
CA ARG A 173 -18.98 3.86 0.52
C ARG A 173 -19.16 5.23 -0.13
N GLY A 174 -18.69 5.41 -1.36
CA GLY A 174 -18.78 6.67 -2.10
C GLY A 174 -17.61 7.64 -1.89
N GLY A 175 -16.57 7.23 -1.16
CA GLY A 175 -15.45 8.10 -0.83
C GLY A 175 -14.54 8.43 -2.02
N ARG A 176 -14.10 9.70 -2.13
CA ARG A 176 -13.29 10.19 -3.27
C ARG A 176 -12.40 11.38 -2.92
N HIS A 177 -12.96 12.41 -2.28
CA HIS A 177 -12.33 13.73 -2.14
C HIS A 177 -12.71 14.46 -0.85
N GLY A 178 -13.04 13.73 0.23
CA GLY A 178 -13.35 14.33 1.53
C GLY A 178 -14.36 13.51 2.34
N ASP A 179 -15.23 12.78 1.65
CA ASP A 179 -16.20 11.83 2.20
C ASP A 179 -17.08 12.51 3.27
N ASP A 180 -17.10 11.99 4.49
CA ASP A 180 -17.79 12.58 5.64
C ASP A 180 -17.29 14.02 5.91
N GLY A 181 -16.04 14.33 5.56
CA GLY A 181 -15.45 15.66 5.66
C GLY A 181 -16.16 16.73 4.83
N LEU A 182 -16.84 16.37 3.73
CA LEU A 182 -17.51 17.34 2.85
C LEU A 182 -18.71 18.06 3.51
N THR A 183 -19.18 17.57 4.66
CA THR A 183 -20.27 18.22 5.41
C THR A 183 -19.78 19.29 6.38
N ILE A 184 -18.47 19.32 6.70
CA ILE A 184 -17.92 20.31 7.64
C ILE A 184 -18.16 21.74 7.13
N GLY A 185 -18.48 22.65 8.05
CA GLY A 185 -18.90 24.02 7.76
C GLY A 185 -20.37 24.14 7.39
N ARG A 186 -20.93 23.19 6.63
CA ARG A 186 -22.37 23.17 6.30
C ARG A 186 -23.23 22.64 7.43
N GLU A 187 -22.75 21.61 8.11
CA GLU A 187 -23.41 20.96 9.25
C GLU A 187 -22.81 21.37 10.60
N GLY A 188 -21.91 22.36 10.60
CA GLY A 188 -21.21 22.88 11.77
C GLY A 188 -19.73 22.49 11.82
N LEU A 189 -19.08 22.79 12.95
CA LEU A 189 -17.64 22.66 13.17
C LEU A 189 -17.25 21.77 14.34
N GLN A 190 -18.22 21.09 14.96
CA GLN A 190 -18.00 20.31 16.18
C GLN A 190 -16.82 19.32 16.09
N PRO A 191 -16.61 18.58 14.98
CA PRO A 191 -15.45 17.69 14.86
C PRO A 191 -14.10 18.37 15.02
N VAL A 192 -13.98 19.63 14.57
CA VAL A 192 -12.75 20.43 14.70
C VAL A 192 -12.61 20.94 16.13
N PHE A 193 -13.70 21.39 16.75
CA PHE A 193 -13.70 21.83 18.15
C PHE A 193 -13.36 20.71 19.13
N ASP A 194 -13.97 19.54 18.96
CA ASP A 194 -13.70 18.34 19.77
C ASP A 194 -12.21 17.94 19.67
N PHE A 195 -11.61 18.09 18.48
CA PHE A 195 -10.20 17.82 18.28
C PHE A 195 -9.28 18.84 18.98
N ILE A 196 -9.61 20.13 18.92
CA ILE A 196 -8.84 21.19 19.61
C ILE A 196 -8.90 20.94 21.13
N GLU A 197 -10.08 20.63 21.68
CA GLU A 197 -10.25 20.29 23.09
C GLU A 197 -9.45 19.04 23.49
N LEU A 198 -9.42 18.02 22.63
CA LEU A 198 -8.59 16.83 22.82
C LEU A 198 -7.10 17.19 22.90
N ALA A 199 -6.61 18.03 21.99
CA ALA A 199 -5.21 18.44 22.00
C ALA A 199 -4.82 19.23 23.25
N GLN A 200 -5.70 20.12 23.72
CA GLN A 200 -5.54 20.79 25.01
C GLN A 200 -5.52 19.79 26.18
N THR A 201 -6.41 18.80 26.16
CA THR A 201 -6.49 17.75 27.19
C THR A 201 -5.22 16.89 27.24
N GLU A 202 -4.64 16.57 26.07
CA GLU A 202 -3.37 15.84 25.97
C GLU A 202 -2.14 16.74 26.23
N ASN A 203 -2.33 18.05 26.34
CA ASN A 203 -1.25 19.04 26.45
C ASN A 203 -0.21 18.89 25.33
N ARG A 204 -0.71 18.77 24.09
CA ARG A 204 0.09 18.64 22.86
C ARG A 204 -0.28 19.75 21.88
N PRO A 205 0.69 20.27 21.10
CA PRO A 205 0.38 21.21 20.04
C PRO A 205 -0.43 20.53 18.93
N PHE A 206 -1.27 21.29 18.24
CA PHE A 206 -2.11 20.77 17.15
C PHE A 206 -1.84 21.41 15.79
N PHE A 207 -2.13 20.64 14.75
CA PHE A 207 -2.27 21.10 13.36
C PHE A 207 -3.68 20.79 12.84
N ALA A 208 -4.50 21.82 12.66
CA ALA A 208 -5.85 21.69 12.11
C ALA A 208 -5.87 22.07 10.63
N TYR A 209 -6.13 21.10 9.76
CA TYR A 209 -6.39 21.30 8.34
C TYR A 209 -7.92 21.44 8.14
N TYR A 210 -8.36 22.65 7.81
CA TYR A 210 -9.76 22.99 7.61
C TYR A 210 -10.01 23.42 6.16
N ALA A 211 -10.52 22.48 5.35
CA ALA A 211 -10.75 22.67 3.92
C ALA A 211 -12.21 22.38 3.50
N PRO A 212 -13.22 23.08 4.05
CA PRO A 212 -14.63 22.77 3.79
C PRO A 212 -14.95 22.81 2.29
N PHE A 213 -16.00 22.09 1.87
CA PHE A 213 -16.47 22.06 0.49
C PHE A 213 -17.31 23.30 0.15
N MET A 214 -16.72 24.48 0.35
CA MET A 214 -17.35 25.79 0.31
C MET A 214 -16.35 26.88 -0.10
N PRO A 215 -16.72 27.84 -0.95
CA PRO A 215 -17.97 27.96 -1.74
C PRO A 215 -18.10 27.06 -3.00
N HIS A 216 -17.96 25.73 -2.89
CA HIS A 216 -18.17 24.80 -4.02
C HIS A 216 -19.63 24.59 -4.45
N THR A 217 -19.78 24.15 -5.70
CA THR A 217 -21.04 23.62 -6.25
C THR A 217 -21.49 22.29 -5.59
N PRO A 218 -22.80 22.05 -5.37
CA PRO A 218 -23.92 22.91 -5.70
C PRO A 218 -23.96 24.16 -4.80
N HIS A 219 -24.20 25.33 -5.38
CA HIS A 219 -24.39 26.57 -4.63
C HIS A 219 -25.79 26.57 -4.00
N ASN A 220 -25.87 26.13 -2.74
CA ASN A 220 -27.08 25.94 -1.95
C ASN A 220 -26.96 26.63 -0.57
N PRO A 221 -26.72 27.95 -0.54
CA PRO A 221 -26.62 28.69 0.71
C PRO A 221 -27.95 28.67 1.47
N PRO A 222 -27.95 28.88 2.81
CA PRO A 222 -29.14 29.16 3.59
C PRO A 222 -29.95 30.31 2.97
N GLU A 223 -31.28 30.21 2.99
CA GLU A 223 -32.15 31.24 2.40
C GLU A 223 -31.87 32.64 2.98
N ARG A 224 -31.55 32.71 4.28
CA ARG A 224 -31.19 33.96 4.96
C ARG A 224 -30.01 34.70 4.32
N LEU A 225 -29.04 33.95 3.78
CA LEU A 225 -27.88 34.52 3.10
C LEU A 225 -28.23 34.83 1.65
N LEU A 226 -28.93 33.92 0.97
CA LEU A 226 -29.37 34.16 -0.42
C LEU A 226 -30.19 35.44 -0.56
N ASP A 227 -31.10 35.72 0.38
CA ASP A 227 -31.92 36.92 0.38
C ASP A 227 -31.11 38.22 0.43
N LYS A 228 -29.92 38.22 1.05
CA LYS A 228 -29.01 39.39 1.06
C LYS A 228 -28.47 39.74 -0.33
N TYR A 229 -28.35 38.76 -1.21
CA TYR A 229 -27.66 38.88 -2.50
C TYR A 229 -28.60 38.84 -3.71
N ARG A 230 -29.82 38.34 -3.52
CA ARG A 230 -30.81 38.12 -4.60
C ARG A 230 -31.09 39.38 -5.43
N ASP A 231 -31.12 40.55 -4.79
CA ASP A 231 -31.38 41.83 -5.45
C ASP A 231 -30.10 42.60 -5.83
N LYS A 232 -28.91 42.09 -5.47
CA LYS A 232 -27.61 42.71 -5.81
C LYS A 232 -27.11 42.31 -7.21
N THR A 233 -27.71 41.31 -7.84
CA THR A 233 -27.38 40.87 -9.22
C THR A 233 -28.62 40.29 -9.92
N PRO A 234 -28.81 40.51 -11.23
CA PRO A 234 -29.91 39.89 -11.97
C PRO A 234 -29.72 38.38 -12.18
N HIS A 235 -28.55 37.83 -11.86
CA HIS A 235 -28.18 36.43 -12.10
C HIS A 235 -28.23 35.61 -10.80
N LEU A 236 -29.28 34.78 -10.66
CA LEU A 236 -29.45 33.92 -9.47
C LEU A 236 -28.26 32.99 -9.17
N PRO A 237 -27.58 32.37 -10.16
CA PRO A 237 -26.37 31.58 -9.89
C PRO A 237 -25.26 32.37 -9.21
N VAL A 238 -25.09 33.65 -9.57
CA VAL A 238 -24.11 34.57 -8.98
C VAL A 238 -24.51 34.95 -7.57
N ALA A 239 -25.80 35.28 -7.33
CA ALA A 239 -26.30 35.57 -5.98
C ALA A 239 -26.12 34.38 -5.03
N LYS A 240 -26.35 33.15 -5.50
CA LYS A 240 -26.10 31.93 -4.73
C LYS A 240 -24.63 31.75 -4.38
N TYR A 241 -23.75 32.00 -5.33
CA TYR A 241 -22.30 31.93 -5.11
C TYR A 241 -21.81 32.97 -4.09
N TRP A 242 -22.25 34.23 -4.20
CA TRP A 242 -21.92 35.28 -3.22
C TRP A 242 -22.41 34.92 -1.80
N ALA A 243 -23.61 34.37 -1.69
CA ALA A 243 -24.13 33.87 -0.43
C ALA A 243 -23.34 32.66 0.12
N MET A 244 -22.77 31.81 -0.74
CA MET A 244 -21.86 30.73 -0.32
C MET A 244 -20.55 31.28 0.24
N CYS A 245 -20.00 32.35 -0.34
CA CYS A 245 -18.78 33.02 0.15
C CYS A 245 -18.99 33.57 1.56
N GLU A 246 -20.10 34.28 1.80
CA GLU A 246 -20.45 34.75 3.14
C GLU A 246 -20.73 33.60 4.11
N TRP A 247 -21.33 32.50 3.65
CA TRP A 247 -21.54 31.35 4.53
C TRP A 247 -20.21 30.72 4.97
N PHE A 248 -19.24 30.61 4.06
CA PHE A 248 -17.90 30.16 4.41
C PHE A 248 -17.24 31.13 5.41
N ASP A 249 -17.39 32.45 5.20
CA ASP A 249 -16.90 33.48 6.13
C ASP A 249 -17.44 33.31 7.56
N GLU A 250 -18.73 32.98 7.71
CA GLU A 250 -19.31 32.69 9.03
C GLU A 250 -18.62 31.51 9.72
N THR A 251 -18.29 30.44 8.99
CA THR A 251 -17.56 29.29 9.56
C THR A 251 -16.13 29.65 9.97
N VAL A 252 -15.48 30.56 9.23
CA VAL A 252 -14.17 31.11 9.63
C VAL A 252 -14.32 31.93 10.92
N GLY A 253 -15.39 32.72 11.02
CA GLY A 253 -15.74 33.47 12.23
C GLY A 253 -15.92 32.58 13.46
N GLU A 254 -16.62 31.45 13.30
CA GLU A 254 -16.82 30.46 14.35
C GLU A 254 -15.49 29.81 14.78
N LEU A 255 -14.61 29.43 13.85
CA LEU A 255 -13.28 28.88 14.15
C LEU A 255 -12.42 29.87 14.94
N LEU A 256 -12.32 31.12 14.47
CA LEU A 256 -11.52 32.15 15.14
C LEU A 256 -12.08 32.51 16.51
N SER A 257 -13.40 32.59 16.64
CA SER A 257 -14.05 32.85 17.93
C SER A 257 -13.79 31.70 18.92
N HIS A 258 -13.76 30.45 18.45
CA HIS A 258 -13.42 29.31 19.30
C HIS A 258 -11.98 29.40 19.83
N LEU A 259 -11.01 29.81 19.01
CA LEU A 259 -9.63 30.05 19.48
C LEU A 259 -9.59 31.16 20.54
N ASP A 260 -10.33 32.26 20.32
CA ASP A 260 -10.46 33.37 21.26
C ASP A 260 -11.07 32.91 22.60
N GLU A 261 -12.13 32.11 22.55
CA GLU A 261 -12.83 31.57 23.73
C GLU A 261 -11.99 30.57 24.53
N GLN A 262 -11.16 29.76 23.85
CA GLN A 262 -10.25 28.81 24.48
C GLN A 262 -8.92 29.44 24.95
N GLY A 263 -8.70 30.73 24.66
CA GLY A 263 -7.47 31.44 25.00
C GLY A 263 -6.25 30.92 24.23
N LEU A 264 -6.44 30.39 23.02
CA LEU A 264 -5.40 29.82 22.17
C LEU A 264 -4.86 30.81 21.12
N THR A 265 -5.46 32.00 21.03
CA THR A 265 -5.23 32.97 19.95
C THR A 265 -3.78 33.40 19.81
N ASP A 266 -3.08 33.65 20.91
CA ASP A 266 -1.69 34.15 20.88
C ASP A 266 -0.68 33.03 20.55
N ASP A 267 -1.03 31.78 20.86
CA ASP A 267 -0.19 30.59 20.65
C ASP A 267 -0.52 29.83 19.35
N THR A 268 -1.34 30.42 18.46
CA THR A 268 -1.78 29.76 17.22
C THR A 268 -1.38 30.56 15.98
N LEU A 269 -0.61 29.93 15.10
CA LEU A 269 -0.37 30.37 13.73
C LEU A 269 -1.59 30.03 12.87
N VAL A 270 -2.27 31.05 12.34
CA VAL A 270 -3.40 30.87 11.41
C VAL A 270 -2.96 31.24 10.00
N LEU A 271 -3.14 30.32 9.05
CA LEU A 271 -2.88 30.53 7.63
C LEU A 271 -4.18 30.43 6.83
N TYR A 272 -4.31 31.27 5.80
CA TYR A 272 -5.43 31.24 4.85
C TYR A 272 -4.94 31.17 3.41
N VAL A 273 -5.60 30.33 2.60
CA VAL A 273 -5.41 30.25 1.15
C VAL A 273 -6.70 29.74 0.47
N THR A 274 -6.83 29.91 -0.84
CA THR A 274 -7.85 29.22 -1.66
C THR A 274 -7.19 28.11 -2.48
N ASP A 275 -7.81 26.93 -2.62
CA ASP A 275 -7.26 25.85 -3.44
C ASP A 275 -7.25 26.19 -4.94
N ASN A 276 -8.23 26.96 -5.41
CA ASN A 276 -8.27 27.50 -6.77
C ASN A 276 -9.23 28.70 -6.87
N GLY A 277 -9.06 29.51 -7.92
CA GLY A 277 -9.94 30.63 -8.23
C GLY A 277 -11.29 30.20 -8.85
N TRP A 278 -12.25 31.13 -8.86
CA TRP A 278 -13.57 30.95 -9.45
C TRP A 278 -14.08 32.21 -10.14
N ILE A 279 -14.67 32.06 -11.32
CA ILE A 279 -15.53 33.03 -11.99
C ILE A 279 -16.83 32.30 -12.25
N ASN A 280 -17.93 32.82 -11.71
CA ASN A 280 -19.23 32.16 -11.82
C ASN A 280 -19.89 32.45 -13.18
N ASP A 281 -20.39 31.41 -13.85
CA ASP A 281 -21.22 31.55 -15.06
C ASP A 281 -22.56 32.22 -14.70
N THR A 282 -23.02 33.17 -15.52
CA THR A 282 -24.22 33.97 -15.21
C THR A 282 -25.51 33.16 -15.31
N GLU A 283 -25.52 32.08 -16.07
CA GLU A 283 -26.70 31.28 -16.39
C GLU A 283 -26.77 29.97 -15.58
N ALA A 284 -25.64 29.50 -15.05
CA ALA A 284 -25.59 28.25 -14.26
C ALA A 284 -24.56 28.31 -13.11
N SER A 285 -24.79 27.51 -12.06
CA SER A 285 -23.82 27.31 -10.97
C SER A 285 -22.68 26.40 -11.43
N LYS A 286 -21.79 26.94 -12.25
CA LYS A 286 -20.56 26.33 -12.78
C LYS A 286 -19.55 27.44 -13.05
N TYR A 287 -18.30 27.05 -13.27
CA TYR A 287 -17.27 28.02 -13.64
C TYR A 287 -17.43 28.53 -15.08
N ALA A 288 -17.11 29.81 -15.28
CA ALA A 288 -16.99 30.48 -16.58
C ALA A 288 -15.58 30.26 -17.20
N PRO A 289 -15.34 30.65 -18.47
CA PRO A 289 -13.99 30.67 -19.02
C PRO A 289 -13.01 31.49 -18.16
N ARG A 290 -11.72 31.11 -18.15
CA ARG A 290 -10.65 31.75 -17.36
C ARG A 290 -10.79 31.66 -15.83
N SER A 291 -11.63 30.74 -15.37
CA SER A 291 -11.85 30.40 -13.95
C SER A 291 -10.93 29.25 -13.51
N LYS A 292 -11.40 28.37 -12.62
CA LYS A 292 -10.87 27.04 -12.28
C LYS A 292 -10.34 26.30 -13.51
N ARG A 293 -9.21 25.60 -13.35
CA ARG A 293 -8.45 24.90 -14.41
C ARG A 293 -7.81 25.80 -15.46
N SER A 294 -7.78 27.11 -15.28
CA SER A 294 -7.08 28.02 -16.17
C SER A 294 -5.82 28.61 -15.55
N GLN A 295 -4.89 28.98 -16.41
CA GLN A 295 -3.64 29.68 -16.14
C GLN A 295 -3.81 31.16 -15.76
N TYR A 296 -5.03 31.69 -15.87
CA TYR A 296 -5.35 33.10 -15.66
C TYR A 296 -5.58 33.39 -14.18
N ASP A 297 -5.47 34.65 -13.76
CA ASP A 297 -5.63 35.09 -12.37
C ASP A 297 -6.99 34.70 -11.79
N GLY A 298 -8.03 34.59 -12.64
CA GLY A 298 -9.33 34.05 -12.25
C GLY A 298 -9.33 32.57 -11.84
N GLY A 299 -8.27 31.82 -12.17
CA GLY A 299 -8.05 30.43 -11.77
C GLY A 299 -6.94 30.25 -10.72
N ILE A 300 -5.86 31.05 -10.75
CA ILE A 300 -4.68 30.81 -9.91
C ILE A 300 -4.46 31.85 -8.79
N ARG A 301 -5.01 33.06 -8.89
CA ARG A 301 -4.75 34.10 -7.88
C ARG A 301 -5.62 33.85 -6.65
N THR A 302 -5.05 34.08 -5.47
CA THR A 302 -5.73 33.96 -4.17
C THR A 302 -5.04 34.88 -3.15
N PRO A 303 -5.75 35.50 -2.20
CA PRO A 303 -5.05 36.12 -1.07
C PRO A 303 -4.44 35.03 -0.18
N ILE A 304 -3.19 35.22 0.24
CA ILE A 304 -2.53 34.37 1.25
C ILE A 304 -2.38 35.19 2.53
N MET A 305 -2.86 34.67 3.65
CA MET A 305 -2.79 35.36 4.95
C MET A 305 -2.01 34.55 5.96
N VAL A 306 -1.18 35.23 6.75
CA VAL A 306 -0.43 34.65 7.87
C VAL A 306 -0.69 35.50 9.12
N ARG A 307 -1.37 34.94 10.12
CA ARG A 307 -1.66 35.59 11.40
C ARG A 307 -0.96 34.85 12.52
N TRP A 308 -0.12 35.56 13.25
CA TRP A 308 0.47 35.05 14.49
C TRP A 308 0.73 36.23 15.45
N PRO A 309 -0.20 36.48 16.41
CA PRO A 309 -0.11 37.63 17.30
C PRO A 309 1.23 37.69 18.04
N GLY A 310 1.87 38.86 18.05
CA GLY A 310 3.17 39.06 18.70
C GLY A 310 4.40 38.56 17.91
N HIS A 311 4.19 37.80 16.83
CA HIS A 311 5.26 37.25 15.98
C HIS A 311 5.23 37.81 14.55
N VAL A 312 4.05 38.16 14.03
CA VAL A 312 3.84 38.73 12.69
C VAL A 312 3.23 40.12 12.81
N GLU A 313 3.80 41.10 12.09
CA GLU A 313 3.25 42.46 12.00
C GLU A 313 2.09 42.50 10.98
N PRO A 314 0.84 42.80 11.41
CA PRO A 314 -0.30 42.82 10.52
C PRO A 314 -0.21 43.96 9.49
N HIS A 315 -0.27 43.60 8.20
CA HIS A 315 -0.42 44.57 7.12
C HIS A 315 -0.89 43.88 5.83
N ILE A 316 -1.56 44.66 4.97
CA ILE A 316 -1.96 44.21 3.63
C ILE A 316 -0.83 44.54 2.65
N ASP A 317 -0.09 43.52 2.25
CA ASP A 317 0.93 43.58 1.23
C ASP A 317 0.30 43.52 -0.18
N ARG A 318 0.56 44.58 -0.96
CA ARG A 318 0.08 44.74 -2.34
C ARG A 318 1.20 44.65 -3.37
N GLU A 319 2.44 44.51 -2.92
CA GLU A 319 3.64 44.61 -3.74
C GLU A 319 4.27 43.24 -3.97
N HIS A 320 4.49 42.47 -2.90
CA HIS A 320 5.26 41.22 -2.94
C HIS A 320 4.43 40.01 -3.36
N LEU A 321 5.12 39.01 -3.89
CA LEU A 321 4.54 37.77 -4.40
C LEU A 321 4.61 36.67 -3.35
N ALA A 322 3.48 35.99 -3.15
CA ALA A 322 3.39 34.76 -2.36
C ALA A 322 2.79 33.63 -3.19
N SER A 323 3.04 32.40 -2.81
CA SER A 323 2.47 31.21 -3.42
C SER A 323 2.10 30.16 -2.38
N SER A 324 1.12 29.31 -2.68
CA SER A 324 0.71 28.24 -1.75
C SER A 324 1.84 27.24 -1.44
N VAL A 325 2.86 27.15 -2.32
CA VAL A 325 4.08 26.36 -2.08
C VAL A 325 4.91 26.89 -0.89
N ASP A 326 4.69 28.14 -0.46
CA ASP A 326 5.36 28.77 0.67
C ASP A 326 4.79 28.39 2.03
N LEU A 327 3.58 27.83 2.06
CA LEU A 327 2.87 27.57 3.32
C LEU A 327 3.62 26.56 4.18
N VAL A 328 4.11 25.46 3.58
CA VAL A 328 4.85 24.43 4.32
C VAL A 328 6.19 24.98 4.86
N PRO A 329 7.08 25.60 4.07
CA PRO A 329 8.27 26.27 4.59
C PRO A 329 7.99 27.29 5.71
N THR A 330 6.89 28.04 5.60
CA THR A 330 6.45 29.00 6.63
C THR A 330 6.06 28.31 7.93
N ILE A 331 5.29 27.21 7.87
CA ILE A 331 4.89 26.44 9.06
C ILE A 331 6.11 25.76 9.70
N LEU A 332 7.01 25.18 8.89
CA LEU A 332 8.24 24.56 9.39
C LEU A 332 9.09 25.58 10.14
N ALA A 333 9.34 26.76 9.54
CA ALA A 333 10.08 27.83 10.20
C ALA A 333 9.42 28.30 11.51
N ALA A 334 8.10 28.45 11.53
CA ALA A 334 7.35 28.84 12.73
C ALA A 334 7.44 27.80 13.87
N THR A 335 7.63 26.52 13.53
CA THR A 335 7.71 25.41 14.47
C THR A 335 9.14 24.98 14.79
N GLY A 336 10.14 25.63 14.19
CA GLY A 336 11.56 25.36 14.39
C GLY A 336 12.11 24.17 13.60
N LEU A 337 11.41 23.76 12.55
CA LEU A 337 11.86 22.75 11.57
C LEU A 337 12.41 23.43 10.32
N GLU A 338 13.26 22.70 9.60
CA GLU A 338 13.82 23.15 8.32
C GLU A 338 13.06 22.53 7.14
N PRO A 339 12.85 23.28 6.04
CA PRO A 339 12.32 22.73 4.79
C PRO A 339 13.29 21.71 4.17
N THR A 340 12.75 20.80 3.35
CA THR A 340 13.61 19.87 2.59
C THR A 340 14.23 20.56 1.38
N ASP A 341 15.32 20.01 0.84
CA ASP A 341 16.01 20.58 -0.32
C ASP A 341 15.11 20.66 -1.57
N GLU A 342 14.08 19.81 -1.66
CA GLU A 342 13.10 19.81 -2.75
C GLU A 342 12.05 20.93 -2.65
N MET A 343 11.81 21.47 -1.45
CA MET A 343 10.83 22.54 -1.25
C MET A 343 11.39 23.87 -1.78
N GLN A 344 10.79 24.37 -2.86
CA GLN A 344 11.21 25.60 -3.52
C GLN A 344 10.51 26.87 -2.99
N GLY A 345 9.51 26.71 -2.12
CA GLY A 345 8.85 27.82 -1.44
C GLY A 345 9.77 28.53 -0.46
N ILE A 346 9.41 29.75 -0.06
CA ILE A 346 10.13 30.52 0.97
C ILE A 346 9.33 30.56 2.27
N ASN A 347 10.01 30.86 3.36
CA ASN A 347 9.37 31.25 4.61
C ASN A 347 8.77 32.67 4.49
N LEU A 348 7.44 32.80 4.55
CA LEU A 348 6.75 34.10 4.49
C LEU A 348 6.96 34.95 5.75
N LEU A 349 7.51 34.39 6.84
CA LEU A 349 7.92 35.15 8.02
C LEU A 349 9.28 35.84 7.85
N ASP A 350 10.03 35.49 6.80
CA ASP A 350 11.30 36.12 6.46
C ASP A 350 11.06 37.31 5.51
N ALA A 351 11.03 38.51 6.08
CA ALA A 351 10.79 39.74 5.33
C ALA A 351 11.87 40.02 4.27
N GLU A 352 13.12 39.56 4.46
CA GLU A 352 14.18 39.73 3.47
C GLU A 352 13.96 38.78 2.29
N ALA A 353 13.65 37.50 2.56
CA ALA A 353 13.31 36.53 1.51
C ALA A 353 12.08 36.97 0.70
N VAL A 354 11.05 37.51 1.37
CA VAL A 354 9.84 38.06 0.72
C VAL A 354 10.17 39.26 -0.17
N ALA A 355 11.00 40.20 0.31
CA ALA A 355 11.40 41.38 -0.47
C ALA A 355 12.30 41.02 -1.67
N ASP A 356 13.14 40.00 -1.52
CA ASP A 356 14.08 39.56 -2.55
C ASP A 356 13.42 38.73 -3.65
N ARG A 357 12.29 38.06 -3.36
CA ARG A 357 11.56 37.31 -4.37
C ARG A 357 11.08 38.21 -5.51
N LYS A 358 11.56 37.92 -6.72
CA LYS A 358 11.15 38.61 -7.95
C LYS A 358 10.14 37.85 -8.78
N ALA A 359 10.18 36.52 -8.73
CA ALA A 359 9.34 35.67 -9.55
C ALA A 359 8.71 34.51 -8.77
N ILE A 360 7.54 34.09 -9.23
CA ILE A 360 6.86 32.85 -8.85
C ILE A 360 6.44 32.11 -10.12
N TYR A 361 6.23 30.81 -9.97
CA TYR A 361 6.02 29.89 -11.08
C TYR A 361 4.83 28.98 -10.80
N GLY A 362 4.29 28.40 -11.86
CA GLY A 362 3.34 27.32 -11.76
C GLY A 362 3.10 26.60 -13.07
N GLU A 363 2.20 25.64 -13.00
CA GLU A 363 1.85 24.71 -14.05
C GLU A 363 0.35 24.47 -14.05
N ILE A 364 -0.23 24.27 -15.21
CA ILE A 364 -1.65 23.92 -15.36
C ILE A 364 -1.73 22.55 -16.00
N LEU A 365 -2.38 21.65 -15.29
CA LEU A 365 -2.50 20.25 -15.65
C LEU A 365 -3.88 19.91 -16.22
N GLU A 366 -4.00 18.75 -16.86
CA GLU A 366 -5.28 18.20 -17.30
C GLU A 366 -6.13 17.73 -16.12
N HIS A 367 -7.46 17.70 -16.30
CA HIS A 367 -8.37 17.34 -15.21
C HIS A 367 -8.17 15.90 -14.72
N ASP A 368 -8.09 14.96 -15.66
CA ASP A 368 -7.79 13.56 -15.39
C ASP A 368 -6.42 13.25 -15.99
N ILE A 369 -5.70 12.34 -15.35
CA ILE A 369 -4.29 12.09 -15.65
C ILE A 369 -4.16 11.33 -16.96
N VAL A 370 -3.16 11.72 -17.75
CA VAL A 370 -2.80 11.06 -19.00
C VAL A 370 -1.94 9.83 -18.73
N ASP A 371 -0.84 9.98 -17.98
CA ASP A 371 0.03 8.91 -17.50
C ASP A 371 0.38 9.13 -16.03
N MET A 372 0.28 8.07 -15.21
CA MET A 372 0.53 8.14 -13.77
C MET A 372 2.02 8.30 -13.43
N ASN A 373 2.93 7.94 -14.35
CA ASN A 373 4.38 7.97 -14.10
C ASN A 373 5.12 9.08 -14.86
N ASP A 374 4.42 9.85 -15.69
CA ASP A 374 4.99 10.96 -16.44
C ASP A 374 4.19 12.24 -16.16
N PRO A 375 4.68 13.14 -15.28
CA PRO A 375 3.99 14.40 -14.98
C PRO A 375 3.85 15.32 -16.20
N VAL A 376 4.76 15.21 -17.19
CA VAL A 376 4.73 16.03 -18.41
C VAL A 376 3.55 15.64 -19.31
N SER A 377 3.12 14.37 -19.27
CA SER A 377 2.00 13.87 -20.05
C SER A 377 0.69 14.64 -19.80
N SER A 378 0.51 15.16 -18.59
CA SER A 378 -0.70 15.86 -18.15
C SER A 378 -0.53 17.39 -18.18
N LEU A 379 0.64 17.91 -18.56
CA LEU A 379 0.93 19.34 -18.60
C LEU A 379 0.24 20.03 -19.78
N ARG A 380 -0.47 21.13 -19.50
CA ARG A 380 -1.09 21.99 -20.53
C ARG A 380 -0.39 23.33 -20.68
N TYR A 381 -0.09 23.99 -19.57
CA TYR A 381 0.58 25.29 -19.57
C TYR A 381 1.60 25.38 -18.45
N ARG A 382 2.65 26.16 -18.65
CA ARG A 382 3.50 26.68 -17.57
C ARG A 382 3.33 28.19 -17.51
N TRP A 383 3.46 28.78 -16.34
CA TRP A 383 3.37 30.23 -16.19
C TRP A 383 4.39 30.76 -15.18
N ILE A 384 4.80 32.01 -15.39
CA ILE A 384 5.69 32.77 -14.50
C ILE A 384 5.10 34.17 -14.30
N ILE A 385 5.13 34.64 -13.07
CA ILE A 385 4.91 36.05 -12.73
C ILE A 385 6.23 36.62 -12.25
N ASP A 386 6.72 37.66 -12.91
CA ASP A 386 7.94 38.39 -12.54
C ASP A 386 7.66 39.90 -12.56
N GLY A 387 7.65 40.50 -11.36
CA GLY A 387 7.29 41.90 -11.18
C GLY A 387 5.88 42.23 -11.69
N GLN A 388 5.78 42.91 -12.82
CA GLN A 388 4.51 43.34 -13.43
C GLN A 388 4.04 42.46 -14.58
N TRP A 389 4.86 41.48 -14.98
CA TRP A 389 4.63 40.66 -16.15
C TRP A 389 4.20 39.27 -15.73
N LYS A 390 3.27 38.72 -16.49
CA LYS A 390 2.89 37.31 -16.43
C LYS A 390 3.03 36.71 -17.81
N LEU A 391 3.82 35.65 -17.91
CA LEU A 391 3.98 34.88 -19.14
C LEU A 391 3.27 33.54 -18.98
N ILE A 392 2.51 33.14 -20.00
CA ILE A 392 1.88 31.83 -20.13
C ILE A 392 2.48 31.14 -21.35
N VAL A 393 3.01 29.94 -21.15
CA VAL A 393 3.62 29.12 -22.20
C VAL A 393 2.85 27.82 -22.33
N PRO A 394 2.17 27.56 -23.47
CA PRO A 394 1.48 26.30 -23.71
C PRO A 394 2.48 25.16 -23.91
N TRP A 395 2.09 23.97 -23.46
CA TRP A 395 2.80 22.73 -23.75
C TRP A 395 2.30 22.12 -25.06
N ALA A 396 3.18 22.00 -26.05
CA ALA A 396 2.82 21.53 -27.38
C ALA A 396 2.23 20.10 -27.41
N GLY A 397 2.45 19.30 -26.36
CA GLY A 397 1.90 17.94 -26.25
C GLY A 397 0.37 17.90 -26.11
N LEU A 398 -0.22 18.85 -25.36
CA LEU A 398 -1.67 18.93 -25.16
C LEU A 398 -2.30 20.19 -25.78
N GLU A 399 -1.51 21.22 -26.07
CA GLU A 399 -1.96 22.51 -26.58
C GLU A 399 -1.20 22.92 -27.86
N PRO A 400 -1.23 22.10 -28.93
CA PRO A 400 -0.38 22.30 -30.11
C PRO A 400 -0.70 23.59 -30.91
N ASP A 401 -1.93 24.09 -30.80
CA ASP A 401 -2.40 25.28 -31.52
C ASP A 401 -2.38 26.56 -30.65
N ALA A 402 -2.12 26.43 -29.36
CA ALA A 402 -2.07 27.55 -28.44
C ALA A 402 -0.78 28.37 -28.64
N LYS A 403 -0.86 29.66 -28.31
CA LYS A 403 0.27 30.58 -28.41
C LYS A 403 0.72 31.01 -27.03
N THR A 404 1.99 31.35 -26.92
CA THR A 404 2.52 32.06 -25.76
C THR A 404 1.83 33.41 -25.61
N GLU A 405 1.37 33.70 -24.39
CA GLU A 405 0.67 34.94 -24.05
C GLU A 405 1.48 35.70 -22.99
N LEU A 406 1.48 37.03 -23.07
CA LEU A 406 2.16 37.90 -22.10
C LEU A 406 1.21 38.99 -21.62
N PHE A 407 1.02 39.11 -20.30
CA PHE A 407 0.13 40.11 -19.70
C PHE A 407 0.88 41.03 -18.75
N ARG A 408 0.49 42.31 -18.74
CA ARG A 408 0.95 43.29 -17.75
C ARG A 408 -0.06 43.40 -16.61
N ILE A 409 0.00 42.46 -15.68
CA ILE A 409 -1.03 42.20 -14.66
C ILE A 409 -1.23 43.33 -13.64
N THR A 410 -0.37 44.35 -13.60
CA THR A 410 -0.58 45.56 -12.77
C THR A 410 -1.42 46.63 -13.46
N GLN A 411 -1.70 46.47 -14.76
CA GLN A 411 -2.52 47.40 -15.57
C GLN A 411 -3.71 46.71 -16.23
N ASP A 412 -3.66 45.38 -16.33
CA ASP A 412 -4.67 44.51 -16.95
C ASP A 412 -4.98 43.34 -16.00
N ASN A 413 -5.73 43.65 -14.95
CA ASN A 413 -6.06 42.67 -13.90
C ASN A 413 -6.94 41.51 -14.41
N ASP A 414 -7.62 41.72 -15.54
CA ASP A 414 -8.48 40.73 -16.19
C ASP A 414 -7.75 39.97 -17.31
N GLU A 415 -6.47 40.29 -17.54
CA GLU A 415 -5.61 39.68 -18.57
C GLU A 415 -6.26 39.72 -19.97
N LEU A 416 -6.94 40.79 -20.35
CA LEU A 416 -7.67 40.88 -21.63
C LEU A 416 -6.82 41.32 -22.82
N ARG A 417 -5.58 41.78 -22.58
CA ARG A 417 -4.70 42.36 -23.60
C ARG A 417 -3.37 41.62 -23.64
N ASP A 418 -3.26 40.65 -24.54
CA ASP A 418 -2.00 39.98 -24.84
C ASP A 418 -0.99 40.95 -25.46
N ALA A 419 0.16 41.09 -24.80
CA ALA A 419 1.26 41.97 -25.15
C ALA A 419 2.47 41.21 -25.73
N ALA A 420 2.37 39.90 -25.98
CA ALA A 420 3.51 39.08 -26.40
C ALA A 420 4.15 39.59 -27.70
N ALA A 421 3.34 40.04 -28.66
CA ALA A 421 3.82 40.58 -29.93
C ALA A 421 4.53 41.94 -29.77
N ASP A 422 4.14 42.73 -28.78
CA ASP A 422 4.69 44.07 -28.53
C ASP A 422 6.00 44.03 -27.72
N TYR A 423 6.21 42.97 -26.93
CA TYR A 423 7.37 42.82 -26.02
C TYR A 423 8.09 41.46 -26.18
N PRO A 424 8.60 41.12 -27.38
CA PRO A 424 9.21 39.81 -27.63
C PRO A 424 10.46 39.55 -26.77
N GLN A 425 11.20 40.59 -26.39
CA GLN A 425 12.37 40.46 -25.50
C GLN A 425 11.97 40.03 -24.07
N VAL A 426 10.81 40.49 -23.59
CA VAL A 426 10.28 40.09 -22.27
C VAL A 426 9.81 38.64 -22.34
N VAL A 427 9.15 38.24 -23.44
CA VAL A 427 8.78 36.84 -23.67
C VAL A 427 10.00 35.93 -23.62
N GLU A 428 11.09 36.29 -24.29
CA GLU A 428 12.33 35.51 -24.30
C GLU A 428 12.96 35.40 -22.90
N GLU A 429 13.09 36.52 -22.18
CA GLU A 429 13.64 36.55 -20.82
C GLU A 429 12.83 35.67 -19.85
N LEU A 430 11.50 35.84 -19.83
CA LEU A 430 10.64 35.09 -18.92
C LEU A 430 10.54 33.61 -19.31
N THR A 431 10.60 33.28 -20.60
CA THR A 431 10.70 31.88 -21.06
C THR A 431 12.00 31.24 -20.57
N ALA A 432 13.11 31.98 -20.59
CA ALA A 432 14.38 31.48 -20.08
C ALA A 432 14.32 31.21 -18.57
N LYS A 433 13.72 32.11 -17.78
CA LYS A 433 13.50 31.90 -16.34
C LYS A 433 12.59 30.70 -16.07
N LEU A 434 11.50 30.56 -16.82
CA LEU A 434 10.57 29.44 -16.69
C LEU A 434 11.25 28.09 -16.99
N ASN A 435 12.10 28.03 -18.03
CA ASN A 435 12.87 26.83 -18.34
C ASN A 435 14.01 26.57 -17.34
N ALA A 436 14.55 27.61 -16.70
CA ALA A 436 15.55 27.44 -15.63
C ALA A 436 14.92 26.90 -14.34
N TRP A 437 13.67 27.27 -14.06
CA TRP A 437 12.88 26.69 -12.97
C TRP A 437 12.53 25.23 -13.24
N TRP A 438 11.89 24.94 -14.38
CA TRP A 438 11.58 23.57 -14.80
C TRP A 438 11.46 23.49 -16.32
N ASN A 439 12.21 22.58 -16.97
CA ASN A 439 12.16 22.37 -18.42
C ASN A 439 11.68 20.94 -18.77
N PRO A 440 10.39 20.77 -19.13
CA PRO A 440 9.83 19.46 -19.48
C PRO A 440 10.52 18.76 -20.66
N ALA A 441 11.21 19.50 -21.54
CA ALA A 441 11.89 18.94 -22.70
C ALA A 441 13.33 18.46 -22.40
N ALA A 442 13.95 18.96 -21.34
CA ALA A 442 15.28 18.52 -20.89
C ALA A 442 15.20 17.39 -19.86
N ASP A 443 14.01 17.17 -19.28
CA ASP A 443 13.82 16.30 -18.13
C ASP A 443 12.54 15.47 -18.22
N PRO A 444 12.51 14.45 -19.10
CA PRO A 444 11.35 13.56 -19.21
C PRO A 444 11.24 12.53 -18.07
N ASN A 445 12.16 12.51 -17.08
CA ASN A 445 12.25 11.41 -16.10
C ASN A 445 12.69 11.78 -14.66
N GLN A 446 12.91 13.05 -14.27
CA GLN A 446 13.09 13.37 -12.84
C GLN A 446 11.75 13.46 -12.11
N VAL A 447 11.18 12.30 -11.80
CA VAL A 447 10.69 12.13 -10.43
C VAL A 447 11.93 11.73 -9.64
N SER A 448 12.54 12.69 -8.94
CA SER A 448 13.62 12.39 -8.03
C SER A 448 13.04 11.56 -6.88
N ASP A 449 13.16 10.24 -6.99
CA ASP A 449 12.91 9.30 -5.90
C ASP A 449 14.07 9.43 -4.89
N THR A 450 14.13 10.58 -4.20
CA THR A 450 15.20 10.95 -3.25
C THR A 450 14.86 10.61 -1.80
N ARG A 451 13.88 9.73 -1.57
CA ARG A 451 13.75 9.07 -0.26
C ARG A 451 13.82 7.57 -0.41
N THR A 452 14.98 7.05 -0.02
CA THR A 452 14.99 5.75 0.67
C THR A 452 14.11 5.94 1.89
N PRO A 453 13.01 5.19 2.08
CA PRO A 453 12.17 5.35 3.27
C PRO A 453 13.07 5.26 4.50
N THR A 454 12.98 6.26 5.37
CA THR A 454 13.52 6.17 6.73
C THR A 454 12.96 4.87 7.31
N PRO A 455 13.79 3.95 7.85
CA PRO A 455 13.29 2.69 8.35
C PRO A 455 12.29 2.99 9.46
N ASP A 456 11.02 2.69 9.22
CA ASP A 456 10.05 2.60 10.30
C ASP A 456 10.62 1.60 11.30
N THR A 457 11.00 2.09 12.48
CA THR A 457 11.61 1.26 13.53
C THR A 457 10.58 0.35 14.19
N ARG A 458 9.29 0.49 13.84
CA ARG A 458 8.23 -0.40 14.30
C ARG A 458 8.32 -1.75 13.58
N PRO A 459 8.15 -2.87 14.30
CA PRO A 459 8.00 -4.16 13.67
C PRO A 459 6.84 -4.14 12.66
N PRO A 460 6.99 -4.80 11.49
CA PRO A 460 5.93 -4.82 10.49
C PRO A 460 4.76 -5.67 10.95
N ASN A 461 3.57 -5.37 10.47
CA ASN A 461 2.48 -6.35 10.45
C ASN A 461 2.80 -7.43 9.41
N ILE A 462 2.26 -8.64 9.58
CA ILE A 462 2.49 -9.77 8.68
C ILE A 462 1.15 -10.43 8.34
N VAL A 463 0.89 -10.64 7.05
CA VAL A 463 -0.19 -11.53 6.58
C VAL A 463 0.42 -12.63 5.74
N PHE A 464 0.29 -13.88 6.22
CA PHE A 464 0.78 -15.06 5.53
C PHE A 464 -0.39 -15.86 4.93
N PHE A 465 -0.54 -15.79 3.61
CA PHE A 465 -1.48 -16.57 2.84
C PHE A 465 -0.86 -17.91 2.41
N LEU A 466 -1.60 -19.00 2.64
CA LEU A 466 -1.19 -20.34 2.25
C LEU A 466 -2.32 -21.03 1.48
N SER A 467 -2.07 -21.41 0.22
CA SER A 467 -2.98 -22.23 -0.58
C SER A 467 -2.71 -23.73 -0.39
N ASP A 468 -3.72 -24.56 -0.63
CA ASP A 468 -3.64 -26.03 -0.52
C ASP A 468 -3.63 -26.65 -1.92
N ASP A 469 -2.62 -27.47 -2.24
CA ASP A 469 -2.43 -28.13 -3.54
C ASP A 469 -2.34 -27.14 -4.73
N GLN A 470 -1.58 -26.04 -4.62
CA GLN A 470 -1.38 -25.10 -5.74
C GLN A 470 -0.01 -25.26 -6.39
N ARG A 471 -0.01 -25.53 -7.70
CA ARG A 471 1.19 -25.71 -8.51
C ARG A 471 1.94 -24.40 -8.74
N ALA A 472 3.26 -24.45 -8.79
CA ALA A 472 4.11 -23.25 -8.94
C ALA A 472 3.85 -22.42 -10.20
N ASP A 473 3.49 -23.10 -11.28
CA ASP A 473 3.21 -22.52 -12.59
C ASP A 473 1.73 -22.18 -12.78
N PHE A 474 0.89 -22.27 -11.76
CA PHE A 474 -0.55 -21.94 -11.84
C PHE A 474 -0.84 -20.57 -11.24
N LEU A 475 -0.11 -19.59 -11.78
CA LEU A 475 -0.25 -18.16 -11.56
C LEU A 475 -0.08 -17.45 -12.91
N SER A 476 -0.86 -16.40 -13.17
CA SER A 476 -0.67 -15.62 -14.39
C SER A 476 0.69 -14.90 -14.41
N CYS A 477 1.20 -14.41 -13.27
CA CYS A 477 2.56 -13.88 -13.12
C CYS A 477 3.69 -14.92 -13.26
N ALA A 478 3.37 -16.22 -13.22
CA ALA A 478 4.29 -17.30 -13.56
C ALA A 478 4.18 -17.73 -15.04
N GLY A 479 3.37 -17.02 -15.85
CA GLY A 479 3.22 -17.25 -17.28
C GLY A 479 2.10 -18.24 -17.65
N HIS A 480 1.24 -18.63 -16.71
CA HIS A 480 0.13 -19.52 -17.02
C HIS A 480 -0.87 -18.84 -17.98
N PRO A 481 -1.27 -19.47 -19.09
CA PRO A 481 -2.00 -18.79 -20.16
C PRO A 481 -3.51 -18.62 -19.92
N ILE A 482 -4.07 -19.25 -18.88
CA ILE A 482 -5.52 -19.33 -18.65
C ILE A 482 -5.95 -18.83 -17.27
N VAL A 483 -5.43 -19.41 -16.20
CA VAL A 483 -5.76 -19.02 -14.81
C VAL A 483 -5.53 -17.53 -14.59
N GLN A 484 -6.46 -16.88 -13.91
CA GLN A 484 -6.40 -15.47 -13.57
C GLN A 484 -6.14 -15.33 -12.07
N THR A 485 -5.04 -14.66 -11.73
CA THR A 485 -4.66 -14.35 -10.35
C THR A 485 -4.21 -12.88 -10.20
N PRO A 486 -5.06 -11.89 -10.56
CA PRO A 486 -4.66 -10.49 -10.62
C PRO A 486 -4.11 -9.92 -9.30
N PHE A 487 -4.57 -10.38 -8.14
CA PHE A 487 -4.07 -9.87 -6.85
C PHE A 487 -2.70 -10.46 -6.50
N LEU A 488 -2.48 -11.75 -6.75
CA LEU A 488 -1.14 -12.35 -6.63
C LEU A 488 -0.16 -11.80 -7.67
N ASP A 489 -0.63 -11.49 -8.88
CA ASP A 489 0.19 -10.89 -9.92
C ASP A 489 0.66 -9.48 -9.51
N ASP A 490 -0.23 -8.68 -8.94
CA ASP A 490 0.10 -7.37 -8.36
C ASP A 490 1.11 -7.50 -7.21
N LEU A 491 0.90 -8.45 -6.29
CA LEU A 491 1.89 -8.72 -5.22
C LEU A 491 3.25 -9.13 -5.78
N ALA A 492 3.30 -9.91 -6.87
CA ALA A 492 4.55 -10.27 -7.54
C ALA A 492 5.19 -9.06 -8.23
N GLN A 493 4.39 -8.20 -8.88
CA GLN A 493 4.86 -6.98 -9.56
C GLN A 493 5.36 -5.91 -8.60
N ARG A 494 4.84 -5.87 -7.37
CA ARG A 494 5.29 -4.94 -6.33
C ARG A 494 6.18 -5.59 -5.29
N GLY A 495 6.51 -6.87 -5.45
CA GLY A 495 7.28 -7.65 -4.49
C GLY A 495 8.43 -8.42 -5.13
N VAL A 496 8.75 -9.57 -4.54
CA VAL A 496 9.73 -10.53 -5.03
C VAL A 496 9.01 -11.87 -5.20
N ARG A 497 8.95 -12.36 -6.43
CA ARG A 497 8.49 -13.73 -6.72
C ARG A 497 9.70 -14.64 -6.81
N PHE A 498 9.71 -15.74 -6.07
CA PHE A 498 10.75 -16.75 -6.19
C PHE A 498 10.32 -17.80 -7.21
N GLU A 499 11.08 -17.96 -8.28
CA GLU A 499 10.78 -19.01 -9.26
C GLU A 499 11.20 -20.40 -8.74
N ASN A 500 12.26 -20.48 -7.94
CA ASN A 500 12.82 -21.74 -7.43
C ASN A 500 12.46 -21.96 -5.95
N ALA A 501 11.16 -21.96 -5.66
CA ALA A 501 10.62 -22.25 -4.33
C ALA A 501 10.12 -23.69 -4.21
N PHE A 502 10.55 -24.40 -3.17
CA PHE A 502 10.25 -25.83 -2.96
C PHE A 502 9.75 -26.12 -1.54
N VAL A 503 8.99 -27.20 -1.40
CA VAL A 503 8.71 -27.80 -0.09
C VAL A 503 9.71 -28.91 0.20
N THR A 504 10.11 -29.06 1.45
CA THR A 504 10.98 -30.16 1.90
C THR A 504 10.25 -31.51 1.90
N THR A 505 8.92 -31.50 2.03
CA THR A 505 8.06 -32.68 2.00
C THR A 505 6.76 -32.37 1.27
N ALA A 506 6.48 -33.10 0.19
CA ALA A 506 5.29 -32.89 -0.65
C ALA A 506 4.00 -33.54 -0.09
N ILE A 507 3.62 -33.17 1.14
CA ILE A 507 2.33 -33.54 1.74
C ILE A 507 1.86 -32.44 2.69
N CYS A 508 0.58 -32.06 2.59
CA CYS A 508 0.05 -30.90 3.29
C CYS A 508 0.25 -30.93 4.83
N ALA A 509 0.14 -32.10 5.49
CA ALA A 509 0.31 -32.19 6.95
C ALA A 509 1.75 -31.90 7.40
N ALA A 510 2.74 -32.56 6.78
CA ALA A 510 4.15 -32.37 7.12
C ALA A 510 4.64 -30.98 6.68
N SER A 511 4.29 -30.53 5.46
CA SER A 511 4.69 -29.20 4.99
C SER A 511 4.14 -28.07 5.86
N ARG A 512 2.89 -28.19 6.36
CA ARG A 512 2.33 -27.22 7.32
C ARG A 512 3.03 -27.28 8.68
N ALA A 513 3.43 -28.46 9.14
CA ALA A 513 4.27 -28.58 10.34
C ALA A 513 5.64 -27.92 10.15
N THR A 514 6.27 -28.08 8.98
CA THR A 514 7.47 -27.33 8.59
C THR A 514 7.22 -25.82 8.64
N LEU A 515 6.12 -25.34 8.07
CA LEU A 515 5.78 -23.91 8.05
C LEU A 515 5.51 -23.33 9.44
N PHE A 516 5.01 -24.10 10.40
CA PHE A 516 4.87 -23.62 11.79
C PHE A 516 6.17 -23.66 12.58
N THR A 517 6.96 -24.72 12.40
CA THR A 517 8.09 -25.05 13.29
C THR A 517 9.45 -24.58 12.78
N GLY A 518 9.58 -24.32 11.47
CA GLY A 518 10.88 -24.08 10.84
C GLY A 518 11.79 -25.32 10.83
N LEU A 519 11.20 -26.52 10.86
CA LEU A 519 11.91 -27.80 10.89
C LEU A 519 11.55 -28.70 9.70
N TRP A 520 12.45 -29.61 9.33
CA TRP A 520 12.17 -30.70 8.37
C TRP A 520 11.22 -31.77 8.97
N GLU A 521 10.58 -32.58 8.11
CA GLU A 521 9.66 -33.66 8.53
C GLU A 521 10.29 -34.58 9.56
N ARG A 522 11.51 -35.04 9.32
CA ARG A 522 12.27 -35.86 10.28
C ARG A 522 12.60 -35.18 11.60
N SER A 523 12.66 -33.86 11.65
CA SER A 523 13.01 -33.11 12.85
C SER A 523 11.77 -32.81 13.69
N HIS A 524 10.66 -32.39 13.06
CA HIS A 524 9.39 -32.19 13.78
C HIS A 524 8.55 -33.47 13.95
N LYS A 525 8.87 -34.53 13.21
CA LYS A 525 8.30 -35.89 13.30
C LYS A 525 6.78 -35.95 13.15
N PHE A 526 6.22 -35.08 12.32
CA PHE A 526 4.77 -34.95 12.16
C PHE A 526 4.34 -35.15 10.72
N THR A 527 3.41 -36.09 10.53
CA THR A 527 2.62 -36.22 9.31
C THR A 527 1.31 -36.94 9.68
N PHE A 528 0.49 -37.34 8.70
CA PHE A 528 -0.73 -38.06 9.03
C PHE A 528 -0.43 -39.37 9.77
N GLY A 529 -1.21 -39.63 10.83
CA GLY A 529 -1.08 -40.87 11.61
C GLY A 529 0.07 -40.89 12.62
N THR A 530 0.88 -39.83 12.74
CA THR A 530 1.87 -39.71 13.82
C THR A 530 1.24 -39.09 15.08
N PRO A 531 1.90 -39.17 16.25
CA PRO A 531 1.54 -38.35 17.40
C PRO A 531 1.55 -36.85 17.08
N PRO A 532 0.89 -36.00 17.89
CA PRO A 532 0.99 -34.55 17.78
C PRO A 532 2.44 -34.06 17.84
N ILE A 533 2.70 -32.91 17.21
CA ILE A 533 4.00 -32.21 17.29
C ILE A 533 4.36 -32.02 18.77
N ALA A 534 5.61 -32.29 19.14
CA ALA A 534 6.03 -32.22 20.54
C ALA A 534 5.90 -30.80 21.12
N GLU A 535 5.54 -30.69 22.40
CA GLU A 535 5.28 -29.40 23.06
C GLU A 535 6.51 -28.47 22.97
N ASP A 536 7.71 -28.98 23.22
CA ASP A 536 8.96 -28.22 23.15
C ASP A 536 9.23 -27.65 21.75
N ILE A 537 8.82 -28.37 20.69
CA ILE A 537 8.87 -27.88 19.31
C ILE A 537 7.81 -26.80 19.07
N ILE A 538 6.58 -26.99 19.56
CA ILE A 538 5.52 -25.98 19.42
C ILE A 538 5.88 -24.68 20.14
N GLN A 539 6.52 -24.77 21.31
CA GLN A 539 7.04 -23.59 22.00
C GLN A 539 8.05 -22.81 21.16
N GLN A 540 8.71 -23.44 20.18
CA GLN A 540 9.63 -22.77 19.26
C GLN A 540 8.98 -22.31 17.95
N SER A 541 7.68 -22.56 17.74
CA SER A 541 6.99 -22.19 16.51
C SER A 541 6.91 -20.68 16.30
N TYR A 542 6.86 -20.23 15.03
CA TYR A 542 6.81 -18.80 14.73
C TYR A 542 5.63 -18.07 15.39
N PRO A 543 4.42 -18.64 15.52
CA PRO A 543 3.32 -17.93 16.18
C PRO A 543 3.60 -17.67 17.65
N VAL A 544 4.18 -18.65 18.37
CA VAL A 544 4.57 -18.48 19.78
C VAL A 544 5.64 -17.40 19.91
N ARG A 545 6.69 -17.45 19.05
CA ARG A 545 7.76 -16.46 19.04
C ARG A 545 7.26 -15.04 18.78
N LEU A 546 6.34 -14.86 17.83
CA LEU A 546 5.77 -13.55 17.53
C LEU A 546 4.90 -13.03 18.68
N ARG A 547 4.14 -13.92 19.33
CA ARG A 547 3.33 -13.55 20.48
C ARG A 547 4.19 -13.12 21.67
N GLU A 548 5.30 -13.81 21.92
CA GLU A 548 6.31 -13.41 22.92
C GLU A 548 6.95 -12.04 22.57
N ALA A 549 7.11 -11.74 21.28
CA ALA A 549 7.56 -10.44 20.78
C ALA A 549 6.47 -9.34 20.83
N GLY A 550 5.28 -9.64 21.36
CA GLY A 550 4.21 -8.66 21.56
C GLY A 550 3.23 -8.52 20.40
N PHE A 551 3.29 -9.38 19.39
CA PHE A 551 2.35 -9.37 18.28
C PHE A 551 0.98 -9.91 18.71
N ARG A 552 -0.07 -9.34 18.12
CA ARG A 552 -1.38 -10.00 18.08
C ARG A 552 -1.34 -11.10 17.00
N THR A 553 -1.56 -12.34 17.41
CA THR A 553 -1.43 -13.50 16.51
C THR A 553 -2.79 -14.07 16.14
N GLY A 554 -3.01 -14.29 14.84
CA GLY A 554 -4.26 -14.80 14.29
C GLY A 554 -4.04 -15.98 13.35
N PHE A 555 -4.97 -16.94 13.37
CA PHE A 555 -5.02 -18.04 12.42
C PHE A 555 -6.45 -18.28 11.94
N VAL A 556 -6.62 -18.37 10.62
CA VAL A 556 -7.90 -18.68 9.98
C VAL A 556 -7.70 -19.75 8.91
N GLY A 557 -8.53 -20.79 8.91
CA GLY A 557 -8.56 -21.78 7.82
C GLY A 557 -8.00 -23.16 8.17
N LYS A 558 -7.36 -23.83 7.20
CA LYS A 558 -6.88 -25.22 7.34
C LYS A 558 -5.64 -25.29 8.23
N PHE A 559 -5.80 -25.71 9.48
CA PHE A 559 -4.65 -25.88 10.40
C PHE A 559 -3.73 -27.04 9.96
N GLY A 560 -4.31 -28.19 9.58
CA GLY A 560 -3.59 -29.28 8.93
C GLY A 560 -2.58 -30.05 9.80
N VAL A 561 -2.38 -29.64 11.06
CA VAL A 561 -1.47 -30.29 12.01
C VAL A 561 -2.19 -30.68 13.30
N GLN A 562 -1.57 -31.54 14.10
CA GLN A 562 -1.99 -31.82 15.47
C GLN A 562 -0.93 -31.31 16.43
N VAL A 563 -1.39 -30.57 17.44
CA VAL A 563 -0.57 -30.04 18.53
C VAL A 563 -1.10 -30.56 19.86
N PRO A 564 -0.32 -30.49 20.95
CA PRO A 564 -0.81 -30.86 22.27
C PRO A 564 -2.04 -30.03 22.63
N LYS A 565 -3.01 -30.65 23.30
CA LYS A 565 -4.30 -30.01 23.59
C LYS A 565 -4.10 -28.72 24.38
N GLY A 566 -4.58 -27.59 23.85
CA GLY A 566 -4.45 -26.27 24.47
C GLY A 566 -3.27 -25.45 23.97
N ALA A 567 -2.33 -26.07 23.24
CA ALA A 567 -1.18 -25.36 22.67
C ALA A 567 -1.58 -24.33 21.60
N GLU A 568 -2.74 -24.49 20.95
CA GLU A 568 -3.29 -23.52 20.01
C GLU A 568 -3.48 -22.12 20.64
N ARG A 569 -3.80 -22.05 21.94
CA ARG A 569 -3.95 -20.79 22.70
C ARG A 569 -2.62 -20.15 23.08
N GLN A 570 -1.55 -20.92 22.97
CA GLN A 570 -0.19 -20.42 23.15
C GLN A 570 0.31 -19.82 21.83
N MET A 571 -0.07 -20.45 20.71
CA MET A 571 0.28 -20.04 19.36
C MET A 571 -0.50 -18.81 18.86
N PHE A 572 -1.79 -18.69 19.17
CA PHE A 572 -2.66 -17.66 18.58
C PHE A 572 -3.57 -17.00 19.63
N ASP A 573 -3.76 -15.69 19.50
CA ASP A 573 -4.78 -14.94 20.24
C ASP A 573 -6.17 -15.15 19.62
N VAL A 574 -6.24 -15.30 18.30
CA VAL A 574 -7.46 -15.66 17.56
C VAL A 574 -7.20 -16.92 16.75
N PHE A 575 -7.98 -17.98 16.99
CA PHE A 575 -7.81 -19.28 16.33
C PHE A 575 -9.14 -19.77 15.75
N GLU A 576 -9.27 -19.71 14.43
CA GLU A 576 -10.47 -20.11 13.68
C GLU A 576 -10.16 -21.23 12.66
N PRO A 577 -10.01 -22.48 13.13
CA PRO A 577 -9.74 -23.60 12.25
C PRO A 577 -11.00 -23.96 11.45
N LEU A 578 -10.84 -24.00 10.12
CA LEU A 578 -11.90 -24.31 9.18
C LEU A 578 -11.45 -25.39 8.20
N ASN A 579 -12.12 -26.54 8.24
CA ASN A 579 -11.83 -27.70 7.39
C ASN A 579 -12.75 -27.77 6.19
N ARG A 580 -12.21 -28.19 5.04
CA ARG A 580 -12.96 -28.29 3.78
C ARG A 580 -14.20 -29.17 3.91
N ASN A 581 -14.14 -30.45 4.26
CA ASN A 581 -15.23 -31.41 4.00
C ASN A 581 -16.57 -31.05 4.70
N PRO A 582 -17.65 -30.64 3.99
CA PRO A 582 -17.72 -30.22 2.58
C PRO A 582 -17.52 -28.70 2.40
N TYR A 583 -17.03 -28.28 1.24
CA TYR A 583 -16.63 -26.86 0.98
C TYR A 583 -17.75 -25.84 1.20
N PHE A 584 -19.00 -26.22 0.96
CA PHE A 584 -20.14 -25.37 1.24
C PHE A 584 -20.59 -25.56 2.70
N LYS A 585 -20.54 -24.48 3.48
CA LYS A 585 -20.98 -24.46 4.88
C LYS A 585 -22.32 -23.75 5.00
N LYS A 586 -23.25 -24.37 5.73
CA LYS A 586 -24.53 -23.75 6.09
C LYS A 586 -24.30 -22.68 7.16
N GLN A 587 -24.72 -21.46 6.86
CA GLN A 587 -24.61 -20.31 7.75
C GLN A 587 -25.81 -20.23 8.72
N PRO A 588 -25.73 -19.43 9.80
CA PRO A 588 -26.83 -19.25 10.76
C PRO A 588 -28.14 -18.75 10.11
N ASP A 589 -28.05 -17.94 9.06
CA ASP A 589 -29.21 -17.42 8.29
C ASP A 589 -29.81 -18.46 7.32
N GLY A 590 -29.24 -19.66 7.27
CA GLY A 590 -29.69 -20.75 6.40
C GLY A 590 -29.06 -20.77 5.01
N THR A 591 -28.28 -19.76 4.62
CA THR A 591 -27.58 -19.73 3.33
C THR A 591 -26.41 -20.72 3.29
N MET A 592 -26.04 -21.16 2.08
CA MET A 592 -24.83 -21.96 1.87
C MET A 592 -23.73 -21.06 1.35
N ARG A 593 -22.58 -21.04 2.02
CA ARG A 593 -21.42 -20.24 1.61
C ARG A 593 -20.20 -21.10 1.36
N HIS A 594 -19.41 -20.71 0.37
CA HIS A 594 -18.18 -21.40 0.04
C HIS A 594 -17.09 -21.11 1.08
N LEU A 595 -16.31 -22.12 1.46
CA LEU A 595 -15.32 -22.00 2.54
C LEU A 595 -14.26 -20.92 2.30
N THR A 596 -13.82 -20.74 1.05
CA THR A 596 -12.87 -19.67 0.70
C THR A 596 -13.39 -18.28 1.07
N ASP A 597 -14.69 -18.02 0.86
CA ASP A 597 -15.29 -16.72 1.22
C ASP A 597 -15.41 -16.55 2.74
N ILE A 598 -15.72 -17.64 3.46
CA ILE A 598 -15.78 -17.62 4.92
C ILE A 598 -14.41 -17.34 5.51
N ILE A 599 -13.35 -17.98 4.98
CA ILE A 599 -11.96 -17.71 5.40
C ILE A 599 -11.57 -16.26 5.11
N GLY A 600 -11.94 -15.72 3.94
CA GLY A 600 -11.70 -14.31 3.60
C GLY A 600 -12.41 -13.34 4.55
N ASP A 601 -13.66 -13.62 4.93
CA ASP A 601 -14.41 -12.81 5.89
C ASP A 601 -13.79 -12.85 7.28
N SER A 602 -13.47 -14.04 7.80
CA SER A 602 -12.80 -14.20 9.10
C SER A 602 -11.46 -13.47 9.15
N ALA A 603 -10.68 -13.50 8.06
CA ALA A 603 -9.44 -12.74 7.96
C ALA A 603 -9.68 -11.23 8.00
N ILE A 604 -10.69 -10.72 7.28
CA ILE A 604 -11.11 -9.31 7.31
C ILE A 604 -11.55 -8.89 8.71
N ASP A 605 -12.31 -9.74 9.41
CA ASP A 605 -12.79 -9.44 10.76
C ASP A 605 -11.62 -9.35 11.76
N PHE A 606 -10.61 -10.23 11.66
CA PHE A 606 -9.38 -10.09 12.43
C PHE A 606 -8.67 -8.74 12.17
N ILE A 607 -8.53 -8.33 10.90
CA ILE A 607 -7.90 -7.05 10.55
C ILE A 607 -8.70 -5.86 11.11
N ARG A 608 -10.04 -5.92 11.07
CA ARG A 608 -10.92 -4.86 11.58
C ARG A 608 -10.75 -4.62 13.07
N GLU A 609 -10.57 -5.71 13.83
CA GLU A 609 -10.35 -5.68 15.27
C GLU A 609 -8.96 -5.19 15.67
N CYS A 610 -8.01 -5.08 14.74
CA CYS A 610 -6.72 -4.47 15.01
C CYS A 610 -6.86 -2.94 15.03
N ASP A 611 -6.34 -2.30 16.07
CA ASP A 611 -6.43 -0.84 16.29
C ASP A 611 -5.11 -0.09 15.99
N GLY A 612 -4.04 -0.83 15.68
CA GLY A 612 -2.70 -0.30 15.43
C GLY A 612 -1.85 -0.11 16.70
N SER A 613 -2.36 -0.45 17.89
CA SER A 613 -1.60 -0.36 19.16
C SER A 613 -0.51 -1.43 19.28
N LYS A 614 -0.66 -2.55 18.56
CA LYS A 614 0.31 -3.65 18.48
C LYS A 614 0.46 -4.11 17.03
N PRO A 615 1.65 -4.57 16.60
CA PRO A 615 1.77 -5.25 15.33
C PRO A 615 0.98 -6.56 15.37
N PHE A 616 0.53 -7.03 14.21
CA PHE A 616 -0.18 -8.31 14.10
C PHE A 616 0.49 -9.26 13.12
N CYS A 617 0.30 -10.57 13.35
CA CYS A 617 0.61 -11.62 12.38
C CYS A 617 -0.61 -12.50 12.17
N LEU A 618 -1.18 -12.45 10.96
CA LEU A 618 -2.33 -13.23 10.56
C LEU A 618 -1.93 -14.32 9.56
N SER A 619 -2.14 -15.57 9.94
CA SER A 619 -1.95 -16.72 9.06
C SER A 619 -3.29 -17.16 8.45
N VAL A 620 -3.44 -16.98 7.14
CA VAL A 620 -4.67 -17.29 6.38
C VAL A 620 -4.41 -18.52 5.52
N SER A 621 -4.91 -19.66 5.96
CA SER A 621 -4.68 -20.97 5.33
C SER A 621 -5.91 -21.43 4.56
N PHE A 622 -5.95 -21.17 3.25
CA PHE A 622 -7.04 -21.65 2.43
C PHE A 622 -7.03 -23.18 2.28
N ASN A 623 -8.22 -23.76 2.13
CA ASN A 623 -8.37 -25.14 1.68
C ASN A 623 -8.38 -25.22 0.14
N ALA A 624 -8.72 -24.12 -0.54
CA ALA A 624 -8.63 -24.06 -1.99
C ALA A 624 -7.14 -24.13 -2.41
N ALA A 625 -6.79 -24.88 -3.46
CA ALA A 625 -7.67 -25.53 -4.43
C ALA A 625 -7.73 -27.07 -4.27
N HIS A 626 -7.53 -27.60 -3.05
CA HIS A 626 -7.54 -29.05 -2.79
C HIS A 626 -8.87 -29.70 -3.17
N ALA A 627 -8.81 -30.88 -3.80
CA ALA A 627 -9.99 -31.63 -4.22
C ALA A 627 -10.84 -32.16 -3.04
N GLU A 628 -12.15 -32.24 -3.21
CA GLU A 628 -13.07 -33.04 -2.40
C GLU A 628 -12.97 -34.51 -2.85
N ASP A 629 -12.10 -35.29 -2.20
CA ASP A 629 -11.88 -36.70 -2.57
C ASP A 629 -13.11 -37.59 -2.36
N SER A 630 -14.00 -37.19 -1.45
CA SER A 630 -15.23 -37.93 -1.17
C SER A 630 -16.30 -37.75 -2.27
N ASP A 631 -16.22 -36.65 -3.04
CA ASP A 631 -17.11 -36.35 -4.16
C ASP A 631 -16.39 -36.72 -5.47
N LYS A 632 -16.79 -37.84 -6.08
CA LYS A 632 -16.17 -38.39 -7.30
C LYS A 632 -16.71 -37.75 -8.59
N GLU A 633 -17.58 -36.75 -8.49
CA GLU A 633 -18.18 -36.07 -9.62
C GLU A 633 -17.79 -34.57 -9.64
N ASN A 634 -17.92 -33.88 -8.51
CA ASN A 634 -17.58 -32.46 -8.36
C ASN A 634 -16.36 -32.29 -7.44
N HIS A 635 -15.20 -32.76 -7.88
CA HIS A 635 -13.97 -32.73 -7.08
C HIS A 635 -13.52 -31.33 -6.66
N TYR A 636 -13.87 -30.29 -7.41
CA TYR A 636 -13.42 -28.92 -7.17
C TYR A 636 -14.61 -27.97 -7.08
N PRO A 637 -15.37 -28.00 -5.97
CA PRO A 637 -16.45 -27.03 -5.78
C PRO A 637 -15.83 -25.64 -5.68
N TRP A 638 -16.20 -24.73 -6.59
CA TRP A 638 -15.69 -23.35 -6.61
C TRP A 638 -16.68 -22.37 -5.96
N PRO A 639 -16.22 -21.18 -5.52
CA PRO A 639 -17.13 -20.13 -5.05
C PRO A 639 -18.15 -19.74 -6.13
N PRO A 640 -19.45 -19.57 -5.82
CA PRO A 640 -20.46 -19.24 -6.82
C PRO A 640 -20.18 -17.96 -7.63
N SER A 641 -19.43 -17.00 -7.06
CA SER A 641 -18.96 -15.80 -7.76
C SER A 641 -18.06 -16.09 -8.96
N GLU A 642 -17.40 -17.25 -8.98
CA GLU A 642 -16.50 -17.64 -10.07
C GLU A 642 -17.21 -18.49 -11.13
N ALA A 643 -18.54 -18.57 -11.07
CA ALA A 643 -19.34 -19.22 -12.10
C ALA A 643 -19.12 -18.54 -13.47
N GLY A 644 -19.03 -19.35 -14.53
CA GLY A 644 -18.82 -18.87 -15.90
C GLY A 644 -17.35 -18.64 -16.30
N PHE A 645 -16.44 -18.42 -15.35
CA PHE A 645 -15.01 -18.31 -15.67
C PHE A 645 -14.51 -19.56 -16.42
N TYR A 646 -13.71 -19.38 -17.47
CA TYR A 646 -13.11 -20.45 -18.28
C TYR A 646 -14.09 -21.40 -19.00
N GLU A 647 -15.41 -21.14 -18.98
CA GLU A 647 -16.40 -22.08 -19.53
C GLU A 647 -16.20 -22.32 -21.03
N ASN A 648 -15.93 -21.24 -21.77
CA ASN A 648 -15.70 -21.25 -23.22
C ASN A 648 -14.23 -21.48 -23.62
N MET A 649 -13.35 -21.78 -22.66
CA MET A 649 -11.94 -22.05 -22.95
C MET A 649 -11.70 -23.55 -23.12
N THR A 650 -10.70 -23.93 -23.91
CA THR A 650 -10.23 -25.31 -23.98
C THR A 650 -8.92 -25.40 -23.20
N ILE A 651 -8.88 -26.24 -22.18
CA ILE A 651 -7.68 -26.42 -21.36
C ILE A 651 -6.66 -27.26 -22.16
N PRO A 652 -5.39 -26.84 -22.28
CA PRO A 652 -4.37 -27.62 -22.96
C PRO A 652 -4.17 -28.97 -22.27
N PRO A 653 -3.68 -30.00 -22.97
CA PRO A 653 -3.33 -31.28 -22.34
C PRO A 653 -2.26 -31.10 -21.25
N PRO A 654 -2.10 -32.07 -20.34
CA PRO A 654 -1.08 -32.02 -19.30
C PRO A 654 0.33 -31.80 -19.86
N LEU A 655 1.19 -31.17 -19.06
CA LEU A 655 2.57 -30.83 -19.44
C LEU A 655 3.38 -32.05 -19.87
N VAL A 656 3.24 -33.15 -19.13
CA VAL A 656 3.84 -34.45 -19.47
C VAL A 656 2.77 -35.39 -19.95
N GLU A 657 3.01 -36.07 -21.07
CA GLU A 657 2.06 -37.01 -21.66
C GLU A 657 1.60 -38.06 -20.65
N THR A 658 0.29 -38.32 -20.67
CA THR A 658 -0.37 -39.26 -19.77
C THR A 658 0.35 -40.60 -19.75
N GLU A 659 0.74 -41.15 -20.90
CA GLU A 659 1.24 -42.53 -21.01
C GLU A 659 2.62 -42.78 -20.40
N HIS A 660 3.28 -41.73 -19.93
CA HIS A 660 4.56 -41.82 -19.24
C HIS A 660 4.49 -42.71 -17.97
N TRP A 661 3.34 -42.85 -17.30
CA TRP A 661 3.19 -43.74 -16.13
C TRP A 661 3.67 -45.17 -16.41
N ARG A 662 3.53 -45.66 -17.65
CA ARG A 662 3.92 -47.03 -18.04
C ARG A 662 5.42 -47.27 -17.96
N THR A 663 6.22 -46.21 -17.95
CA THR A 663 7.68 -46.26 -17.87
C THR A 663 8.19 -46.24 -16.43
N LEU A 664 7.32 -45.86 -15.47
CA LEU A 664 7.67 -45.79 -14.05
C LEU A 664 7.68 -47.19 -13.42
N PRO A 665 8.40 -47.40 -12.31
CA PRO A 665 8.37 -48.66 -11.56
C PRO A 665 6.96 -49.05 -11.08
N SER A 666 6.75 -50.36 -10.90
CA SER A 666 5.44 -50.94 -10.59
C SER A 666 4.75 -50.31 -9.37
N PHE A 667 5.52 -50.01 -8.31
CA PHE A 667 4.97 -49.39 -7.10
C PHE A 667 4.39 -47.99 -7.34
N LEU A 668 4.88 -47.24 -8.32
CA LEU A 668 4.29 -45.96 -8.74
C LEU A 668 3.09 -46.15 -9.66
N GLN A 669 3.11 -47.18 -10.52
CA GLN A 669 1.98 -47.52 -11.39
C GLN A 669 0.71 -47.93 -10.62
N HIS A 670 0.89 -48.52 -9.43
CA HIS A 670 -0.19 -48.95 -8.54
C HIS A 670 -0.39 -48.04 -7.32
N SER A 671 0.17 -46.82 -7.36
CA SER A 671 0.08 -45.86 -6.26
C SER A 671 -1.25 -45.09 -6.25
N MET A 672 -1.51 -44.39 -5.14
CA MET A 672 -2.66 -43.48 -5.01
C MET A 672 -2.68 -42.37 -6.06
N HIS A 673 -1.53 -42.02 -6.66
CA HIS A 673 -1.49 -41.09 -7.78
C HIS A 673 -2.33 -41.58 -8.96
N ARG A 674 -2.20 -42.87 -9.26
CA ARG A 674 -2.87 -43.51 -10.39
C ARG A 674 -4.36 -43.61 -10.12
N ASP A 675 -4.74 -44.03 -8.92
CA ASP A 675 -6.14 -44.14 -8.51
C ASP A 675 -6.87 -42.79 -8.63
N ARG A 676 -6.25 -41.72 -8.11
CA ARG A 676 -6.83 -40.38 -8.18
C ARG A 676 -6.88 -39.83 -9.61
N TRP A 677 -5.96 -40.22 -10.48
CA TRP A 677 -6.04 -39.88 -11.89
C TRP A 677 -7.29 -40.48 -12.54
N PHE A 678 -7.65 -41.72 -12.22
CA PHE A 678 -8.88 -42.32 -12.73
C PHE A 678 -10.14 -41.58 -12.27
N TRP A 679 -10.11 -41.02 -11.07
CA TRP A 679 -11.26 -40.25 -10.57
C TRP A 679 -11.38 -38.91 -11.31
N ARG A 680 -10.25 -38.24 -11.57
CA ARG A 680 -10.23 -36.83 -11.97
C ARG A 680 -9.97 -36.56 -13.45
N TRP A 681 -9.21 -37.40 -14.15
CA TRP A 681 -8.55 -37.01 -15.41
C TRP A 681 -8.63 -38.04 -16.55
N ASP A 682 -9.22 -39.22 -16.33
CA ASP A 682 -9.13 -40.36 -17.28
C ASP A 682 -9.88 -40.19 -18.60
N THR A 683 -10.79 -39.23 -18.71
CA THR A 683 -11.43 -38.86 -19.97
C THR A 683 -11.19 -37.39 -20.29
N PRO A 684 -11.19 -37.00 -21.58
CA PRO A 684 -11.09 -35.60 -21.98
C PRO A 684 -12.14 -34.71 -21.31
N GLU A 685 -13.37 -35.21 -21.10
CA GLU A 685 -14.46 -34.47 -20.47
C GLU A 685 -14.18 -34.20 -18.99
N LYS A 686 -13.76 -35.23 -18.24
CA LYS A 686 -13.35 -35.08 -16.84
C LYS A 686 -12.17 -34.12 -16.72
N TYR A 687 -11.18 -34.26 -17.60
CA TYR A 687 -10.03 -33.37 -17.61
C TYR A 687 -10.44 -31.91 -17.84
N GLN A 688 -11.25 -31.61 -18.86
CA GLN A 688 -11.73 -30.27 -19.13
C GLN A 688 -12.57 -29.72 -17.97
N HIS A 689 -13.48 -30.52 -17.41
CA HIS A 689 -14.36 -30.10 -16.32
C HIS A 689 -13.57 -29.78 -15.05
N ASN A 690 -12.77 -30.73 -14.58
CA ASN A 690 -12.04 -30.60 -13.32
C ASN A 690 -10.93 -29.54 -13.39
N SER A 691 -10.27 -29.36 -14.53
CA SER A 691 -9.24 -28.33 -14.69
C SER A 691 -9.83 -26.92 -14.65
N LYS A 692 -10.96 -26.69 -15.34
CA LYS A 692 -11.70 -25.42 -15.25
C LYS A 692 -12.17 -25.14 -13.83
N ALA A 693 -12.69 -26.16 -13.16
CA ALA A 693 -13.16 -26.06 -11.78
C ALA A 693 -12.01 -25.73 -10.80
N TYR A 694 -10.86 -26.39 -10.94
CA TYR A 694 -9.64 -26.09 -10.19
C TYR A 694 -9.15 -24.65 -10.41
N PHE A 695 -9.13 -24.16 -11.66
CA PHE A 695 -8.78 -22.76 -11.95
C PHE A 695 -9.75 -21.76 -11.31
N ARG A 696 -11.05 -22.06 -11.25
CA ARG A 696 -12.04 -21.23 -10.54
C ARG A 696 -11.79 -21.19 -9.04
N MET A 697 -11.35 -22.29 -8.44
CA MET A 697 -10.97 -22.30 -7.02
C MET A 697 -9.77 -21.39 -6.75
N ILE A 698 -8.74 -21.43 -7.62
CA ILE A 698 -7.57 -20.53 -7.53
C ILE A 698 -8.01 -19.07 -7.72
N THR A 699 -8.84 -18.78 -8.72
CA THR A 699 -9.36 -17.41 -8.97
C THR A 699 -10.17 -16.88 -7.78
N GLY A 700 -10.99 -17.73 -7.17
CA GLY A 700 -11.77 -17.37 -5.99
C GLY A 700 -10.93 -17.19 -4.72
N LEU A 701 -9.81 -17.92 -4.60
CA LEU A 701 -8.80 -17.69 -3.57
C LEU A 701 -8.14 -16.33 -3.77
N ASP A 702 -7.67 -16.03 -4.99
CA ASP A 702 -7.03 -14.76 -5.35
C ASP A 702 -7.96 -13.55 -5.07
N ARG A 703 -9.25 -13.65 -5.45
CA ARG A 703 -10.25 -12.62 -5.12
C ARG A 703 -10.36 -12.40 -3.60
N ASN A 704 -10.33 -13.47 -2.81
CA ASN A 704 -10.40 -13.34 -1.34
C ASN A 704 -9.13 -12.76 -0.73
N ILE A 705 -7.95 -13.05 -1.30
CA ILE A 705 -6.70 -12.34 -0.96
C ILE A 705 -6.88 -10.84 -1.20
N GLY A 706 -7.35 -10.43 -2.38
CA GLY A 706 -7.62 -9.03 -2.70
C GLY A 706 -8.57 -8.34 -1.71
N ARG A 707 -9.62 -9.04 -1.26
CA ARG A 707 -10.54 -8.50 -0.22
C ARG A 707 -9.84 -8.24 1.11
N VAL A 708 -8.94 -9.12 1.55
CA VAL A 708 -8.16 -8.95 2.78
C VAL A 708 -7.17 -7.81 2.63
N LEU A 709 -6.45 -7.74 1.50
CA LEU A 709 -5.51 -6.65 1.21
C LEU A 709 -6.20 -5.28 1.20
N ASN A 710 -7.40 -5.19 0.62
CA ASN A 710 -8.20 -3.98 0.65
C ASN A 710 -8.58 -3.56 2.07
N GLU A 711 -8.85 -4.51 2.96
CA GLU A 711 -9.14 -4.22 4.36
C GLU A 711 -7.89 -3.75 5.13
N VAL A 712 -6.72 -4.35 4.87
CA VAL A 712 -5.42 -3.87 5.40
C VAL A 712 -5.19 -2.41 5.01
N ALA A 713 -5.39 -2.07 3.73
CA ALA A 713 -5.28 -0.70 3.24
C ALA A 713 -6.36 0.24 3.82
N ARG A 714 -7.60 -0.25 4.00
CA ARG A 714 -8.70 0.50 4.62
C ARG A 714 -8.40 0.89 6.07
N LYS A 715 -7.66 0.02 6.79
CA LYS A 715 -7.23 0.26 8.16
C LYS A 715 -5.95 1.12 8.25
N GLY A 716 -5.35 1.47 7.11
CA GLY A 716 -4.10 2.22 7.04
C GLY A 716 -2.92 1.44 7.60
N PHE A 717 -2.88 0.13 7.34
CA PHE A 717 -1.77 -0.74 7.73
C PHE A 717 -0.88 -1.12 6.52
N ASP A 718 -1.24 -0.70 5.31
CA ASP A 718 -0.66 -1.15 4.05
C ASP A 718 0.79 -0.71 3.82
N ASP A 719 1.21 0.40 4.40
CA ASP A 719 2.58 0.92 4.38
C ASP A 719 3.57 0.09 5.20
N ASN A 720 3.09 -0.64 6.21
CA ASN A 720 3.89 -1.41 7.15
C ASN A 720 3.43 -2.88 7.29
N THR A 721 2.67 -3.42 6.33
CA THR A 721 2.26 -4.84 6.34
C THR A 721 2.99 -5.65 5.28
N VAL A 722 3.83 -6.59 5.72
CA VAL A 722 4.45 -7.59 4.85
C VAL A 722 3.43 -8.66 4.47
N ILE A 723 3.29 -8.93 3.17
CA ILE A 723 2.42 -9.96 2.63
C ILE A 723 3.26 -11.11 2.09
N ILE A 724 2.92 -12.33 2.50
CA ILE A 724 3.58 -13.55 2.05
C ILE A 724 2.51 -14.46 1.45
N PHE A 725 2.73 -14.97 0.24
CA PHE A 725 1.90 -16.00 -0.37
C PHE A 725 2.73 -17.23 -0.71
N MET A 726 2.25 -18.42 -0.32
CA MET A 726 2.89 -19.69 -0.66
C MET A 726 1.87 -20.80 -0.95
N GLY A 727 2.26 -21.81 -1.74
CA GLY A 727 1.56 -23.11 -1.78
C GLY A 727 2.11 -24.12 -0.77
N ASP A 728 1.25 -24.94 -0.16
CA ASP A 728 1.70 -25.93 0.84
C ASP A 728 2.40 -27.15 0.24
N ASN A 729 2.16 -27.48 -1.02
CA ASN A 729 2.89 -28.45 -1.83
C ASN A 729 2.53 -28.27 -3.32
N GLY A 730 3.32 -28.86 -4.21
CA GLY A 730 3.01 -28.95 -5.63
C GLY A 730 1.81 -29.88 -5.90
N TYR A 731 1.50 -30.09 -7.18
CA TYR A 731 0.34 -30.86 -7.60
C TYR A 731 0.44 -31.44 -9.01
N TYR A 732 0.04 -32.70 -9.21
CA TYR A 732 -0.17 -33.30 -10.54
C TYR A 732 -1.60 -33.06 -11.03
N GLN A 733 -1.72 -32.30 -12.12
CA GLN A 733 -2.98 -32.13 -12.86
C GLN A 733 -2.98 -33.00 -14.13
N GLY A 734 -2.85 -34.31 -13.97
CA GLY A 734 -2.88 -35.26 -15.07
C GLY A 734 -1.52 -35.58 -15.71
N SER A 735 -0.49 -34.76 -15.47
CA SER A 735 0.88 -35.01 -15.94
C SER A 735 1.32 -36.41 -15.57
N ARG A 736 1.94 -37.11 -16.53
CA ARG A 736 2.43 -38.50 -16.38
C ARG A 736 1.35 -39.52 -16.04
N GLY A 737 0.06 -39.19 -16.13
CA GLY A 737 -1.01 -40.08 -15.70
C GLY A 737 -1.23 -40.09 -14.19
N PHE A 738 -0.81 -39.03 -13.47
CA PHE A 738 -0.93 -38.87 -12.02
C PHE A 738 -1.92 -37.78 -11.61
N ALA A 739 -2.39 -37.90 -10.36
CA ALA A 739 -3.10 -36.86 -9.64
C ALA A 739 -2.66 -36.81 -8.17
N GLY A 740 -2.54 -35.63 -7.56
CA GLY A 740 -2.08 -35.51 -6.17
C GLY A 740 -0.67 -34.94 -6.05
N LYS A 741 0.11 -35.42 -5.08
CA LYS A 741 1.46 -34.93 -4.69
C LYS A 741 2.26 -36.12 -4.16
N TRP A 742 3.18 -35.99 -3.20
CA TRP A 742 3.93 -37.08 -2.52
C TRP A 742 5.19 -37.59 -3.20
N SER A 743 5.38 -37.38 -4.50
CA SER A 743 6.55 -37.91 -5.20
C SER A 743 7.72 -36.93 -5.22
N HIS A 744 8.87 -37.39 -5.71
CA HIS A 744 10.12 -36.63 -5.78
C HIS A 744 10.21 -35.65 -6.95
N PHE A 745 9.35 -35.75 -7.97
CA PHE A 745 9.42 -34.85 -9.12
C PHE A 745 9.07 -33.41 -8.73
N ASP A 746 9.64 -32.44 -9.46
CA ASP A 746 9.48 -31.00 -9.22
C ASP A 746 8.00 -30.57 -9.24
N GLU A 747 7.13 -31.20 -10.04
CA GLU A 747 5.68 -30.90 -10.03
C GLU A 747 5.02 -31.12 -8.65
N SER A 748 5.60 -31.96 -7.79
CA SER A 748 5.13 -32.25 -6.43
C SER A 748 5.83 -31.40 -5.36
N LEU A 749 7.10 -31.03 -5.58
CA LEU A 749 7.92 -30.26 -4.63
C LEU A 749 7.85 -28.75 -4.84
N ARG A 750 7.80 -28.28 -6.09
CA ARG A 750 7.87 -26.86 -6.43
C ARG A 750 6.53 -26.17 -6.19
N VAL A 751 6.57 -25.01 -5.58
CA VAL A 751 5.39 -24.24 -5.15
C VAL A 751 5.53 -22.77 -5.53
N PRO A 752 4.41 -22.03 -5.65
CA PRO A 752 4.50 -20.58 -5.80
C PRO A 752 4.96 -19.96 -4.47
N LEU A 753 5.80 -18.93 -4.54
CA LEU A 753 6.19 -18.11 -3.39
C LEU A 753 6.36 -16.65 -3.81
N ILE A 754 5.64 -15.76 -3.13
CA ILE A 754 5.70 -14.30 -3.34
C ILE A 754 5.86 -13.63 -1.97
N PHE A 755 6.80 -12.69 -1.90
CA PHE A 755 6.98 -11.77 -0.77
C PHE A 755 6.74 -10.34 -1.25
N PHE A 756 5.82 -9.62 -0.61
CA PHE A 756 5.66 -8.19 -0.77
C PHE A 756 5.96 -7.52 0.57
N ASP A 757 7.03 -6.74 0.62
CA ASP A 757 7.38 -5.91 1.77
C ASP A 757 7.31 -4.43 1.32
N PRO A 758 6.27 -3.68 1.75
CA PRO A 758 6.07 -2.28 1.34
C PRO A 758 7.19 -1.34 1.80
N ARG A 759 8.00 -1.77 2.78
CA ARG A 759 9.10 -0.99 3.36
C ARG A 759 10.38 -1.06 2.51
N LEU A 760 10.46 -1.99 1.56
CA LEU A 760 11.60 -2.09 0.67
C LEU A 760 11.54 -0.96 -0.38
N PRO A 761 12.69 -0.40 -0.80
CA PRO A 761 12.73 0.55 -1.91
C PRO A 761 12.12 -0.01 -3.20
N ASP A 762 11.53 0.83 -4.05
CA ASP A 762 10.92 0.40 -5.32
C ASP A 762 11.92 -0.34 -6.23
N ALA A 763 13.19 0.06 -6.22
CA ALA A 763 14.28 -0.63 -6.94
C ALA A 763 14.50 -2.09 -6.49
N ARG A 764 13.94 -2.48 -5.34
CA ARG A 764 13.97 -3.84 -4.77
C ARG A 764 12.62 -4.54 -4.87
N ARG A 765 11.69 -4.03 -5.68
CA ARG A 765 10.37 -4.59 -5.93
C ARG A 765 10.21 -4.93 -7.41
N GLY A 766 9.21 -5.74 -7.74
CA GLY A 766 8.89 -6.16 -9.11
C GLY A 766 9.92 -7.07 -9.79
N ARG A 767 10.63 -7.90 -9.02
CA ARG A 767 11.61 -8.83 -9.57
C ARG A 767 11.25 -10.30 -9.35
N VAL A 768 11.80 -11.13 -10.22
CA VAL A 768 11.80 -12.59 -10.07
C VAL A 768 13.19 -13.01 -9.59
N ASP A 769 13.26 -13.72 -8.48
CA ASP A 769 14.50 -14.23 -7.90
C ASP A 769 14.63 -15.74 -8.16
N SER A 770 15.80 -16.13 -8.69
CA SER A 770 16.11 -17.51 -9.08
C SER A 770 16.85 -18.31 -8.01
N GLN A 771 17.16 -17.71 -6.85
CA GLN A 771 17.75 -18.42 -5.73
C GLN A 771 16.82 -19.53 -5.23
N MET A 772 17.43 -20.63 -4.82
CA MET A 772 16.69 -21.80 -4.33
C MET A 772 16.20 -21.56 -2.90
N VAL A 773 14.89 -21.44 -2.72
CA VAL A 773 14.25 -21.15 -1.43
C VAL A 773 13.27 -22.25 -1.04
N LEU A 774 13.06 -22.43 0.26
CA LEU A 774 12.31 -23.56 0.81
C LEU A 774 11.17 -23.10 1.72
N ASN A 775 10.13 -23.92 1.88
CA ASN A 775 9.05 -23.67 2.85
C ASN A 775 9.58 -23.50 4.29
N VAL A 776 10.65 -24.20 4.65
CA VAL A 776 11.30 -24.09 5.96
C VAL A 776 11.94 -22.70 6.22
N ASP A 777 12.19 -21.91 5.17
CA ASP A 777 12.76 -20.56 5.26
C ASP A 777 11.72 -19.50 5.63
N VAL A 778 10.46 -19.72 5.25
CA VAL A 778 9.36 -18.78 5.50
C VAL A 778 9.19 -18.49 6.99
N PRO A 779 9.11 -19.48 7.91
CA PRO A 779 8.98 -19.18 9.33
C PRO A 779 10.24 -18.52 9.93
N ALA A 780 11.44 -18.84 9.43
CA ALA A 780 12.67 -18.14 9.82
C ALA A 780 12.60 -16.65 9.43
N THR A 781 12.13 -16.37 8.21
CA THR A 781 11.95 -15.00 7.69
C THR A 781 10.88 -14.24 8.47
N ILE A 782 9.73 -14.85 8.76
CA ILE A 782 8.66 -14.24 9.56
C ILE A 782 9.19 -13.82 10.94
N VAL A 783 9.94 -14.70 11.61
CA VAL A 783 10.55 -14.37 12.91
C VAL A 783 11.59 -13.25 12.75
N SER A 784 12.49 -13.34 11.77
CA SER A 784 13.49 -12.29 11.50
C SER A 784 12.85 -10.91 11.30
N LEU A 785 11.80 -10.83 10.48
CA LEU A 785 11.06 -9.58 10.23
C LEU A 785 10.42 -9.01 11.50
N ALA A 786 9.97 -9.88 12.41
CA ALA A 786 9.30 -9.49 13.64
C ALA A 786 10.24 -9.15 14.80
N THR A 787 11.37 -9.85 14.93
CA THR A 787 12.25 -9.81 16.11
C THR A 787 13.67 -9.36 15.81
N GLY A 788 14.09 -9.35 14.54
CA GLY A 788 15.47 -9.11 14.12
C GLY A 788 16.43 -10.29 14.31
N GLU A 789 15.99 -11.40 14.92
CA GLU A 789 16.84 -12.56 15.22
C GLU A 789 16.12 -13.88 14.99
N VAL A 790 16.80 -14.84 14.37
CA VAL A 790 16.29 -16.21 14.16
C VAL A 790 16.96 -17.16 15.16
N SER A 791 16.16 -17.88 15.94
CA SER A 791 16.64 -18.91 16.88
C SER A 791 17.40 -20.02 16.13
N THR A 792 18.46 -20.56 16.74
CA THR A 792 19.22 -21.71 16.21
C THR A 792 18.40 -23.00 16.11
N SER A 793 17.20 -23.04 16.69
CA SER A 793 16.27 -24.16 16.51
C SER A 793 15.69 -24.22 15.10
N TYR A 794 15.63 -23.10 14.38
CA TYR A 794 15.14 -23.05 13.00
C TYR A 794 16.20 -23.63 12.07
N GLN A 795 15.78 -24.51 11.18
CA GLN A 795 16.65 -25.13 10.20
C GLN A 795 16.62 -24.39 8.84
N GLY A 796 15.65 -23.50 8.64
CA GLY A 796 15.56 -22.62 7.48
C GLY A 796 16.51 -21.42 7.54
N ARG A 797 16.69 -20.76 6.40
CA ARG A 797 17.47 -19.52 6.28
C ARG A 797 16.52 -18.33 6.17
N ASP A 798 16.89 -17.21 6.79
CA ASP A 798 16.18 -15.95 6.61
C ASP A 798 16.30 -15.47 5.15
N LEU A 799 15.16 -15.18 4.51
CA LEU A 799 15.09 -14.68 3.13
C LEU A 799 15.26 -13.16 3.04
N THR A 800 15.22 -12.43 4.15
CA THR A 800 15.36 -10.96 4.19
C THR A 800 16.57 -10.43 3.41
N PRO A 801 17.77 -11.05 3.48
CA PRO A 801 18.91 -10.64 2.65
C PRO A 801 18.65 -10.74 1.15
N LEU A 802 17.91 -11.76 0.71
CA LEU A 802 17.49 -11.91 -0.69
C LEU A 802 16.46 -10.86 -1.07
N LEU A 803 15.54 -10.50 -0.17
CA LEU A 803 14.51 -9.47 -0.40
C LEU A 803 15.12 -8.06 -0.54
N ILE A 804 16.12 -7.71 0.28
CA ILE A 804 16.81 -6.41 0.22
C ILE A 804 17.77 -6.35 -0.98
N GLY A 805 18.23 -7.49 -1.49
CA GLY A 805 19.20 -7.55 -2.58
C GLY A 805 20.61 -7.12 -2.16
N ASN A 806 20.97 -7.40 -0.90
CA ASN A 806 22.33 -7.21 -0.37
C ASN A 806 23.25 -8.34 -0.84
N SER A 807 24.57 -8.07 -0.85
CA SER A 807 25.56 -9.15 -0.99
C SER A 807 25.38 -10.11 0.19
N LEU A 808 25.10 -11.38 -0.13
CA LEU A 808 24.96 -12.41 0.89
C LEU A 808 26.26 -12.50 1.69
N THR A 809 26.16 -12.46 3.02
CA THR A 809 27.32 -12.56 3.92
C THR A 809 27.88 -13.98 3.99
N THR A 810 27.11 -14.96 3.52
CA THR A 810 27.46 -16.39 3.37
C THR A 810 26.96 -16.89 2.03
N GLU A 811 27.57 -17.94 1.47
CA GLU A 811 27.04 -18.54 0.23
C GLU A 811 25.60 -19.05 0.42
N TRP A 812 24.72 -18.75 -0.54
CA TRP A 812 23.36 -19.30 -0.55
C TRP A 812 23.38 -20.82 -0.71
N ARG A 813 22.24 -21.47 -0.49
CA ARG A 813 22.18 -22.93 -0.64
C ARG A 813 22.30 -23.33 -2.11
N THR A 814 23.06 -24.38 -2.37
CA THR A 814 23.21 -25.00 -3.69
C THR A 814 22.43 -26.32 -3.79
N ASP A 815 22.07 -26.92 -2.66
CA ASP A 815 21.27 -28.14 -2.56
C ASP A 815 20.34 -28.11 -1.34
N PHE A 816 19.37 -29.02 -1.31
CA PHE A 816 18.58 -29.32 -0.11
C PHE A 816 18.12 -30.78 -0.07
N PHE A 817 17.87 -31.22 1.16
CA PHE A 817 17.27 -32.50 1.46
C PHE A 817 15.75 -32.46 1.36
N CYS A 818 15.16 -33.44 0.70
CA CYS A 818 13.72 -33.61 0.60
C CYS A 818 13.31 -35.06 0.88
N GLU A 819 12.10 -35.25 1.40
CA GLU A 819 11.63 -36.55 1.83
C GLU A 819 10.11 -36.68 1.82
N HIS A 820 9.64 -37.90 2.04
CA HIS A 820 8.25 -38.21 2.34
C HIS A 820 8.17 -39.44 3.22
N LEU A 821 7.77 -39.26 4.49
CA LEU A 821 7.80 -40.33 5.51
C LEU A 821 6.42 -40.88 5.92
N PHE A 822 5.34 -40.45 5.25
CA PHE A 822 3.99 -40.89 5.61
C PHE A 822 3.81 -42.41 5.44
N ASP A 823 3.46 -43.09 6.52
CA ASP A 823 3.28 -44.55 6.56
C ASP A 823 1.93 -44.95 5.94
N HIS A 824 1.91 -45.14 4.61
CA HIS A 824 0.72 -45.51 3.83
C HIS A 824 1.03 -46.56 2.75
N PRO A 825 0.22 -47.63 2.61
CA PRO A 825 0.50 -48.70 1.64
C PRO A 825 0.58 -48.19 0.19
N ASP A 826 -0.33 -47.30 -0.20
CA ASP A 826 -0.41 -46.79 -1.58
C ASP A 826 0.36 -45.48 -1.83
N ILE A 827 1.09 -44.95 -0.83
CA ILE A 827 1.91 -43.74 -0.97
C ILE A 827 3.34 -44.07 -0.54
N PRO A 828 4.24 -44.34 -1.50
CA PRO A 828 5.60 -44.77 -1.22
C PRO A 828 6.41 -43.74 -0.43
N LYS A 829 7.22 -44.22 0.52
CA LYS A 829 8.17 -43.39 1.27
C LYS A 829 9.48 -43.23 0.50
N TRP A 830 10.08 -42.05 0.56
CA TRP A 830 11.35 -41.76 -0.11
C TRP A 830 12.13 -40.65 0.57
N GLU A 831 13.41 -40.57 0.22
CA GLU A 831 14.30 -39.47 0.57
C GLU A 831 15.23 -39.16 -0.60
N GLY A 832 15.72 -37.92 -0.66
CA GLY A 832 16.49 -37.43 -1.78
C GLY A 832 17.21 -36.11 -1.52
N VAL A 833 18.00 -35.72 -2.50
CA VAL A 833 18.67 -34.42 -2.55
C VAL A 833 18.45 -33.79 -3.91
N ARG A 834 18.05 -32.52 -3.89
CA ARG A 834 17.88 -31.70 -5.09
C ARG A 834 18.91 -30.59 -5.06
N ASP A 835 19.79 -30.56 -6.05
CA ASP A 835 20.73 -29.46 -6.27
C ASP A 835 20.28 -28.57 -7.44
N GLN A 836 21.13 -27.65 -7.90
CA GLN A 836 20.79 -26.73 -9.00
C GLN A 836 20.52 -27.44 -10.34
N ARG A 837 21.08 -28.64 -10.55
CA ARG A 837 21.04 -29.41 -11.79
C ARG A 837 20.49 -30.81 -11.64
N TYR A 838 20.72 -31.49 -10.53
CA TYR A 838 20.39 -32.90 -10.35
C TYR A 838 19.31 -33.08 -9.28
N MET A 839 18.40 -34.02 -9.55
CA MET A 839 17.46 -34.54 -8.56
C MET A 839 17.75 -36.03 -8.35
N TYR A 840 18.13 -36.38 -7.13
CA TYR A 840 18.31 -37.77 -6.71
C TYR A 840 17.25 -38.16 -5.69
N ALA A 841 16.65 -39.33 -5.85
CA ALA A 841 15.69 -39.88 -4.89
C ALA A 841 15.83 -41.40 -4.77
N ARG A 842 15.60 -41.91 -3.57
CA ARG A 842 15.43 -43.34 -3.30
C ARG A 842 14.14 -43.62 -2.53
N TYR A 843 13.28 -44.42 -3.12
CA TYR A 843 12.17 -45.07 -2.45
C TYR A 843 12.73 -46.28 -1.70
N PHE A 844 13.17 -46.06 -0.47
CA PHE A 844 14.01 -47.00 0.29
C PHE A 844 13.32 -48.33 0.62
N GLU A 845 11.99 -48.39 0.62
CA GLU A 845 11.21 -49.64 0.76
C GLU A 845 11.06 -50.42 -0.57
N ASN A 846 11.48 -49.84 -1.70
CA ASN A 846 11.31 -50.36 -3.05
C ASN A 846 12.63 -50.49 -3.83
N LEU A 847 13.78 -50.43 -3.15
CA LEU A 847 15.08 -50.64 -3.79
C LEU A 847 15.25 -52.09 -4.29
N PRO A 848 15.99 -52.31 -5.40
CA PRO A 848 16.71 -51.31 -6.19
C PRO A 848 15.85 -50.57 -7.23
N GLU A 849 14.62 -51.01 -7.50
CA GLU A 849 13.75 -50.42 -8.53
C GLU A 849 13.33 -48.97 -8.23
N GLY A 850 13.37 -48.58 -6.95
CA GLY A 850 12.99 -47.28 -6.44
C GLY A 850 14.09 -46.22 -6.44
N GLU A 851 15.19 -46.39 -7.18
CA GLU A 851 16.27 -45.40 -7.24
C GLU A 851 16.19 -44.53 -8.50
N PHE A 852 16.35 -43.21 -8.35
CA PHE A 852 16.21 -42.23 -9.41
C PHE A 852 17.34 -41.21 -9.41
N LEU A 853 17.78 -40.85 -10.62
CA LEU A 853 18.63 -39.70 -10.89
C LEU A 853 18.13 -38.99 -12.14
N HIS A 854 17.88 -37.69 -12.02
CA HIS A 854 17.45 -36.81 -13.10
C HIS A 854 18.44 -35.67 -13.29
N ASP A 855 18.73 -35.33 -14.54
CA ASP A 855 19.51 -34.15 -14.94
C ASP A 855 18.53 -33.07 -15.38
N LEU A 856 18.17 -32.15 -14.48
CA LEU A 856 17.17 -31.10 -14.66
C LEU A 856 17.57 -30.05 -15.72
N GLU A 857 18.85 -29.96 -16.07
CA GLU A 857 19.32 -29.10 -17.15
C GLU A 857 19.01 -29.73 -18.52
N ALA A 858 19.27 -31.02 -18.67
CA ALA A 858 19.02 -31.77 -19.92
C ALA A 858 17.56 -32.23 -20.06
N ASP A 859 16.91 -32.53 -18.94
CA ASP A 859 15.57 -33.09 -18.84
C ASP A 859 14.80 -32.42 -17.68
N PRO A 860 14.36 -31.16 -17.85
CA PRO A 860 13.63 -30.41 -16.82
C PRO A 860 12.24 -31.00 -16.51
N LEU A 861 11.77 -31.92 -17.35
CA LEU A 861 10.55 -32.67 -17.14
C LEU A 861 10.82 -34.04 -16.52
N GLU A 862 12.04 -34.35 -16.08
CA GLU A 862 12.40 -35.56 -15.32
C GLU A 862 11.79 -36.84 -15.92
N LEU A 863 11.87 -37.02 -17.24
CA LEU A 863 11.30 -38.16 -17.97
C LEU A 863 12.24 -39.36 -17.99
N THR A 864 13.54 -39.12 -17.84
CA THR A 864 14.58 -40.15 -17.96
C THR A 864 15.22 -40.42 -16.61
N ASN A 865 15.18 -41.67 -16.16
CA ASN A 865 15.94 -42.11 -15.01
C ASN A 865 17.36 -42.54 -15.44
N LEU A 866 18.37 -41.85 -14.95
CA LEU A 866 19.78 -42.00 -15.34
C LEU A 866 20.57 -42.99 -14.47
N VAL A 867 19.94 -43.67 -13.50
CA VAL A 867 20.62 -44.59 -12.57
C VAL A 867 21.44 -45.69 -13.28
N ASN A 868 20.99 -46.13 -14.45
CA ASN A 868 21.65 -47.19 -15.23
C ASN A 868 22.57 -46.64 -16.35
N ASP A 869 22.68 -45.31 -16.49
CA ASP A 869 23.55 -44.71 -17.50
C ASP A 869 25.01 -44.64 -16.98
N PRO A 870 25.96 -45.36 -17.62
CA PRO A 870 27.36 -45.35 -17.19
C PRO A 870 28.00 -43.95 -17.20
N ALA A 871 27.50 -43.01 -18.01
CA ALA A 871 28.01 -41.65 -18.07
C ALA A 871 27.69 -40.84 -16.79
N TYR A 872 26.66 -41.24 -16.04
CA TYR A 872 26.19 -40.58 -14.82
C TYR A 872 26.58 -41.34 -13.54
N ALA A 873 27.36 -42.42 -13.64
CA ALA A 873 27.70 -43.27 -12.49
C ALA A 873 28.44 -42.52 -11.36
N GLU A 874 29.34 -41.59 -11.70
CA GLU A 874 30.04 -40.75 -10.72
C GLU A 874 29.08 -39.76 -10.05
N THR A 875 28.25 -39.06 -10.84
CA THR A 875 27.23 -38.14 -10.33
C THR A 875 26.26 -38.85 -9.39
N LEU A 876 25.79 -40.04 -9.75
CA LEU A 876 24.90 -40.84 -8.92
C LEU A 876 25.51 -41.13 -7.55
N GLU A 877 26.79 -41.50 -7.51
CA GLU A 877 27.48 -41.79 -6.26
C GLU A 877 27.68 -40.53 -5.39
N VAL A 878 28.00 -39.39 -6.02
CA VAL A 878 28.09 -38.10 -5.32
C VAL A 878 26.74 -37.72 -4.70
N MET A 879 25.65 -37.85 -5.46
CA MET A 879 24.31 -37.51 -4.99
C MET A 879 23.82 -38.45 -3.88
N ARG A 880 24.13 -39.75 -3.96
CA ARG A 880 23.88 -40.71 -2.87
C ARG A 880 24.56 -40.29 -1.58
N GLN A 881 25.87 -40.03 -1.65
CA GLN A 881 26.65 -39.63 -0.48
C GLN A 881 26.16 -38.30 0.11
N ARG A 882 25.78 -37.34 -0.75
CA ARG A 882 25.20 -36.07 -0.31
C ARG A 882 23.85 -36.27 0.38
N CYS A 883 22.99 -37.14 -0.17
CA CYS A 883 21.73 -37.53 0.44
C CYS A 883 21.95 -38.15 1.83
N ASP A 884 22.90 -39.08 1.97
CA ASP A 884 23.23 -39.71 3.26
C ASP A 884 23.74 -38.69 4.30
N SER A 885 24.63 -37.78 3.89
CA SER A 885 25.15 -36.70 4.76
C SER A 885 24.02 -35.83 5.30
N LEU A 886 23.17 -35.30 4.42
CA LEU A 886 22.07 -34.43 4.81
C LEU A 886 21.03 -35.16 5.66
N ARG A 887 20.74 -36.41 5.30
CA ARG A 887 19.86 -37.29 6.08
C ARG A 887 20.34 -37.40 7.52
N ASP A 888 21.63 -37.69 7.70
CA ASP A 888 22.25 -37.92 9.00
C ASP A 888 22.37 -36.63 9.83
N GLU A 889 22.61 -35.48 9.18
CA GLU A 889 22.60 -34.16 9.81
C GLU A 889 21.22 -33.79 10.41
N LEU A 890 20.12 -34.18 9.77
CA LEU A 890 18.77 -33.74 10.14
C LEU A 890 17.99 -34.71 11.05
N GLY A 891 18.46 -35.95 11.23
CA GLY A 891 17.77 -36.94 12.08
C GLY A 891 18.12 -38.41 11.85
N GLY A 892 18.89 -38.71 10.80
CA GLY A 892 19.32 -40.05 10.42
C GLY A 892 18.24 -40.89 9.73
N GLU A 893 18.51 -42.20 9.64
CA GLU A 893 17.65 -43.15 8.93
C GLU A 893 16.24 -43.28 9.50
N TYR A 894 15.29 -43.51 8.61
CA TYR A 894 13.92 -43.83 8.97
C TYR A 894 13.84 -45.19 9.69
N SER A 895 13.18 -45.20 10.83
CA SER A 895 12.68 -46.41 11.49
C SER A 895 11.38 -46.11 12.22
N LYS A 896 10.52 -47.12 12.40
CA LYS A 896 9.28 -46.97 13.19
C LYS A 896 9.54 -46.56 14.65
N GLU A 897 10.73 -46.85 15.17
CA GLU A 897 11.15 -46.43 16.51
C GLU A 897 11.45 -44.93 16.57
N ARG A 898 12.09 -44.37 15.53
CA ARG A 898 12.44 -42.95 15.45
C ARG A 898 11.27 -42.07 15.01
N PHE A 899 10.39 -42.62 14.17
CA PHE A 899 9.24 -41.98 13.53
C PHE A 899 7.97 -42.81 13.78
N PRO A 900 7.41 -42.75 15.01
CA PRO A 900 6.25 -43.56 15.37
C PRO A 900 5.00 -43.12 14.61
N SER A 901 4.28 -44.11 14.06
CA SER A 901 2.93 -43.96 13.50
C SER A 901 1.94 -44.81 14.32
N HIS A 902 0.69 -44.34 14.43
CA HIS A 902 -0.40 -45.12 14.98
C HIS A 902 -0.77 -46.25 14.01
N GLU A 903 -1.00 -47.46 14.53
CA GLU A 903 -1.61 -48.53 13.73
C GLU A 903 -3.01 -48.08 13.29
N ARG A 904 -3.27 -48.11 11.99
CA ARG A 904 -4.62 -47.87 11.47
C ARG A 904 -5.46 -49.11 11.77
N ASN A 905 -6.50 -48.94 12.58
CA ASN A 905 -7.59 -49.92 12.69
C ASN A 905 -8.41 -49.98 11.41
#